data_AF-A0A0F9QUX0-F1
#
_entry.id   AF-A0A0F9QUX0-F1
#
_cell.length_a   1.000
_cell.length_b   1.000
_cell.length_c   1.000
_cell.angle_alpha   90.00
_cell.angle_beta   90.00
_cell.angle_gamma   90.00
#
_symmetry.space_group_name_H-M   'P 1'
#
loop_
_entity.id
_entity.type
_entity.pdbx_description
1 polymer ?
#
loop_
_entity_poly.entity_id
_entity_poly.type
_entity_poly.pdbx_seq_one_letter_code
_entity_poly.pdbx_strand_id
1 'polypeptide(L)'
;MQLKNLFRAIGLFAMGLIFSMFANSALAAAPSPPANLNVVAETEPGTNINISWVAPPEAVDYYNIYRDFSQITAVDSDKNIYFIAGGTTNYADTDTIQGETYFYQVTAVNADGEESAIATPIISETATVAGKYKPHLGDEFSTDGAVCKFCHKIHRGEGTQKNFRKLTNIEICWTCHDGTGSDFNIKAQFNQPTSAHNNVLAGPLNVEIKCINCHHPHGKADFSRMTHKKEQELCFTCHKDGGAGGDGTAYPTAPKVKDVFDSNDANTNMTTGEIYTHPVTIYDDRHTTSFDENDSSGIGYSTMTGANRHAECTDCHNQHEAAAIGTLMGPLQGATGVLVDNGTATGVPNFTYSLLITAQYQVCFKCHSSFNPSWNATPFYDESGSTYPAGDGLPRGDKAKEFNTNNSAFHPVEGRGRNRSQNLCNQLLNGPNALFDTLNCSTEAAAKISMTTISTIDCTGCHNNTDSAISSGEARGPHGSSNQSIRKNNYWTDITTLPNSWNSSNFSLCFSCHDVGTLKPDDAGSNFWSGNDQSDGKDSLHHVHLEDRTEAACKVCHYNIHSNQDAPNTQYRIVNGPYAGTYDPSTGGPPKEIPTRMINFAPNIEATGGRNYPQWQFNTSTKQRTCNLRCHGETMAESYEPDWGDLPEEDQNPP
;
A
#
# COMPACT_ATOMS: atom_id res chain seq x y z
N MET A 1 -75.71 -30.28 -41.31
CA MET A 1 -75.37 -29.29 -40.26
C MET A 1 -76.02 -29.71 -38.96
N GLN A 2 -75.36 -29.93 -37.82
CA GLN A 2 -74.00 -30.35 -37.49
C GLN A 2 -74.19 -30.93 -36.06
N LEU A 3 -73.70 -32.16 -35.84
CA LEU A 3 -74.08 -33.00 -34.71
C LEU A 3 -73.52 -32.50 -33.37
N LYS A 4 -74.40 -32.57 -32.36
CA LYS A 4 -74.15 -32.34 -30.93
C LYS A 4 -73.66 -33.62 -30.25
N ASN A 5 -72.87 -33.42 -29.19
CA ASN A 5 -72.65 -34.23 -27.98
C ASN A 5 -73.54 -35.47 -27.80
N LEU A 6 -72.96 -36.60 -27.36
CA LEU A 6 -73.01 -37.09 -25.96
C LEU A 6 -72.51 -38.55 -25.85
N PHE A 7 -71.91 -38.87 -24.68
CA PHE A 7 -71.83 -40.18 -24.00
C PHE A 7 -70.56 -41.06 -23.96
N ARG A 8 -70.43 -41.60 -22.74
CA ARG A 8 -69.45 -42.46 -22.06
C ARG A 8 -69.52 -43.96 -22.47
N ALA A 9 -68.33 -44.58 -22.50
CA ALA A 9 -67.91 -45.81 -21.82
C ALA A 9 -68.42 -47.24 -22.20
N ILE A 10 -67.43 -48.15 -22.18
CA ILE A 10 -67.43 -49.62 -21.93
C ILE A 10 -67.63 -50.56 -23.14
N GLY A 11 -66.63 -51.44 -23.37
CA GLY A 11 -66.92 -52.87 -23.60
C GLY A 11 -66.16 -53.63 -24.69
N LEU A 12 -65.14 -54.39 -24.28
CA LEU A 12 -64.90 -55.81 -24.60
C LEU A 12 -64.51 -56.31 -26.03
N PHE A 13 -63.31 -56.91 -26.06
CA PHE A 13 -62.97 -58.29 -26.47
C PHE A 13 -62.72 -58.72 -27.94
N ALA A 14 -61.60 -59.45 -28.06
CA ALA A 14 -61.25 -60.56 -28.96
C ALA A 14 -60.86 -60.22 -30.41
N MET A 15 -59.56 -60.25 -30.76
CA MET A 15 -58.70 -61.43 -31.03
C MET A 15 -58.92 -62.05 -32.41
N GLY A 16 -57.90 -62.02 -33.27
CA GLY A 16 -57.82 -62.96 -34.39
C GLY A 16 -56.91 -62.59 -35.57
N LEU A 17 -55.60 -62.50 -35.34
CA LEU A 17 -54.54 -62.95 -36.27
C LEU A 17 -54.45 -62.29 -37.67
N ILE A 18 -53.65 -61.23 -37.77
CA ILE A 18 -52.63 -61.11 -38.83
C ILE A 18 -51.28 -61.00 -38.11
N PHE A 19 -50.63 -62.15 -37.96
CA PHE A 19 -49.27 -62.28 -37.41
C PHE A 19 -48.36 -62.63 -38.59
N SER A 20 -47.64 -61.64 -39.13
CA SER A 20 -46.31 -61.84 -39.73
C SER A 20 -45.75 -60.48 -40.17
N MET A 21 -44.50 -60.22 -39.75
CA MET A 21 -43.64 -59.10 -40.13
C MET A 21 -43.85 -57.77 -39.39
N PHE A 22 -43.57 -57.76 -38.09
CA PHE A 22 -42.69 -56.73 -37.55
C PHE A 22 -41.49 -57.44 -36.96
N ALA A 23 -40.36 -57.36 -37.66
CA ALA A 23 -39.08 -57.71 -37.10
C ALA A 23 -38.92 -56.93 -35.80
N ASN A 24 -38.57 -57.66 -34.75
CA ASN A 24 -38.16 -57.10 -33.48
C ASN A 24 -36.83 -56.36 -33.75
N SER A 25 -36.89 -55.11 -34.20
CA SER A 25 -35.77 -54.19 -34.10
C SER A 25 -35.63 -53.91 -32.60
N ALA A 26 -34.89 -54.77 -31.90
CA ALA A 26 -34.29 -54.35 -30.66
C ALA A 26 -33.51 -53.08 -31.02
N LEU A 27 -33.89 -51.92 -30.47
CA LEU A 27 -32.95 -50.80 -30.44
C LEU A 27 -31.65 -51.39 -29.90
N ALA A 28 -30.55 -51.16 -30.62
CA ALA A 28 -29.27 -51.46 -30.03
C ALA A 28 -29.20 -50.70 -28.69
N ALA A 29 -28.52 -51.29 -27.71
CA ALA A 29 -28.28 -50.58 -26.48
C ALA A 29 -26.93 -49.88 -26.64
N ALA A 30 -26.89 -48.59 -26.30
CA ALA A 30 -25.63 -47.89 -26.15
C ALA A 30 -24.68 -48.71 -25.25
N PRO A 31 -23.36 -48.69 -25.50
CA PRO A 31 -22.39 -49.37 -24.64
C PRO A 31 -22.50 -48.92 -23.18
N SER A 32 -22.01 -49.76 -22.26
CA SER A 32 -21.76 -49.29 -20.90
C SER A 32 -20.74 -48.15 -20.91
N PRO A 33 -20.79 -47.20 -19.94
CA PRO A 33 -19.79 -46.13 -19.86
C PRO A 33 -18.38 -46.67 -19.68
N PRO A 34 -17.36 -46.02 -20.27
CA PRO A 34 -15.96 -46.25 -19.90
C PRO A 34 -15.75 -46.07 -18.40
N ALA A 35 -14.79 -46.78 -17.81
CA ALA A 35 -14.49 -46.69 -16.39
C ALA A 35 -13.08 -46.15 -16.14
N ASN A 36 -12.81 -45.69 -14.91
CA ASN A 36 -11.49 -45.30 -14.43
C ASN A 36 -10.79 -44.26 -15.32
N LEU A 37 -11.53 -43.24 -15.76
CA LEU A 37 -10.95 -42.10 -16.46
C LEU A 37 -9.85 -41.48 -15.60
N ASN A 38 -8.65 -41.37 -16.17
CA ASN A 38 -7.48 -40.80 -15.54
C ASN A 38 -6.80 -39.82 -16.49
N VAL A 39 -6.83 -38.55 -16.08
CA VAL A 39 -6.25 -37.41 -16.79
C VAL A 39 -5.00 -36.96 -16.03
N VAL A 40 -3.86 -36.93 -16.71
CA VAL A 40 -2.55 -36.60 -16.13
C VAL A 40 -1.80 -35.66 -17.06
N ALA A 41 -1.44 -34.47 -16.57
CA ALA A 41 -0.51 -33.58 -17.28
C ALA A 41 0.92 -34.12 -17.21
N GLU A 42 1.68 -33.96 -18.29
CA GLU A 42 3.11 -34.19 -18.27
C GLU A 42 3.81 -33.24 -17.28
N THR A 43 4.93 -33.70 -16.72
CA THR A 43 5.83 -32.85 -15.95
C THR A 43 6.66 -31.98 -16.88
N GLU A 44 7.05 -30.79 -16.42
CA GLU A 44 7.92 -29.88 -17.17
C GLU A 44 9.17 -30.58 -17.76
N PRO A 45 9.53 -30.31 -19.03
CA PRO A 45 8.96 -29.30 -19.93
C PRO A 45 7.78 -29.78 -20.80
N GLY A 46 7.21 -30.96 -20.51
CA GLY A 46 6.11 -31.52 -21.27
C GLY A 46 4.82 -30.71 -21.13
N THR A 47 4.14 -30.45 -22.25
CA THR A 47 2.88 -29.69 -22.26
C THR A 47 1.67 -30.57 -22.44
N ASN A 48 1.81 -31.86 -22.78
CA ASN A 48 0.66 -32.67 -23.14
C ASN A 48 -0.16 -33.07 -21.91
N ILE A 49 -1.44 -33.38 -22.15
CA ILE A 49 -2.28 -34.06 -21.17
C ILE A 49 -2.56 -35.47 -21.69
N ASN A 50 -2.17 -36.46 -20.90
CA ASN A 50 -2.41 -37.87 -21.17
C ASN A 50 -3.73 -38.30 -20.52
N ILE A 51 -4.68 -38.70 -21.34
CA ILE A 51 -6.00 -39.20 -20.95
C ILE A 51 -6.01 -40.72 -21.14
N SER A 52 -6.47 -41.45 -20.14
CA SER A 52 -6.60 -42.91 -20.20
C SER A 52 -7.88 -43.38 -19.53
N TRP A 53 -8.45 -44.48 -20.01
CA TRP A 53 -9.67 -45.07 -19.47
C TRP A 53 -9.66 -46.59 -19.61
N VAL A 54 -10.64 -47.25 -19.00
CA VAL A 54 -10.91 -48.68 -19.15
C VAL A 54 -12.10 -48.83 -20.09
N ALA A 55 -11.92 -49.66 -21.12
CA ALA A 55 -12.96 -49.98 -22.07
C ALA A 55 -14.14 -50.71 -21.39
N PRO A 56 -15.39 -50.45 -21.82
CA PRO A 56 -16.52 -51.26 -21.42
C PRO A 56 -16.42 -52.68 -22.01
N PRO A 57 -17.17 -53.67 -21.48
CA PRO A 57 -17.11 -55.05 -21.97
C PRO A 57 -17.72 -55.23 -23.37
N GLU A 58 -18.60 -54.32 -23.80
CA GLU A 58 -19.22 -54.33 -25.13
C GLU A 58 -18.25 -53.86 -26.23
N ALA A 59 -18.54 -54.22 -27.48
CA ALA A 59 -17.76 -53.75 -28.63
C ALA A 59 -17.95 -52.24 -28.83
N VAL A 60 -16.83 -51.52 -28.94
CA VAL A 60 -16.78 -50.07 -29.18
C VAL A 60 -16.23 -49.82 -30.57
N ASP A 61 -16.90 -48.99 -31.36
CA ASP A 61 -16.42 -48.54 -32.66
C ASP A 61 -15.41 -47.39 -32.49
N TYR A 62 -15.79 -46.39 -31.68
CA TYR A 62 -14.91 -45.30 -31.26
C TYR A 62 -15.34 -44.70 -29.91
N TYR A 63 -14.44 -43.93 -29.31
CA TYR A 63 -14.68 -43.11 -28.13
C TYR A 63 -14.75 -41.64 -28.52
N ASN A 64 -15.64 -40.90 -27.86
CA ASN A 64 -15.61 -39.43 -27.88
C ASN A 64 -14.83 -38.96 -26.66
N ILE A 65 -13.83 -38.11 -26.89
CA ILE A 65 -13.13 -37.38 -25.84
C ILE A 65 -13.66 -35.96 -25.84
N TYR A 66 -14.38 -35.60 -24.79
CA TYR A 66 -14.85 -34.25 -24.54
C TYR A 66 -13.78 -33.48 -23.78
N ARG A 67 -13.51 -32.24 -24.17
CA ARG A 67 -12.62 -31.31 -23.48
C ARG A 67 -13.28 -29.96 -23.29
N ASP A 68 -13.16 -29.43 -22.09
CA ASP A 68 -13.66 -28.10 -21.72
C ASP A 68 -12.74 -27.42 -20.68
N PHE A 69 -12.99 -26.15 -20.40
CA PHE A 69 -12.38 -25.36 -19.32
C PHE A 69 -13.16 -25.43 -18.01
N SER A 70 -14.29 -26.13 -18.00
CA SER A 70 -15.15 -26.35 -16.84
C SER A 70 -15.53 -27.82 -16.71
N GLN A 71 -15.96 -28.23 -15.52
CA GLN A 71 -16.30 -29.63 -15.26
C GLN A 71 -17.40 -30.13 -16.22
N ILE A 72 -17.18 -31.30 -16.80
CA ILE A 72 -18.10 -31.91 -17.77
C ILE A 72 -19.01 -32.89 -17.04
N THR A 73 -20.25 -32.49 -16.79
CA THR A 73 -21.23 -33.31 -16.05
C THR A 73 -22.14 -34.15 -16.95
N ALA A 74 -22.16 -33.90 -18.26
CA ALA A 74 -22.93 -34.63 -19.26
C ALA A 74 -22.35 -34.48 -20.68
N VAL A 75 -22.81 -35.36 -21.58
CA VAL A 75 -22.59 -35.26 -23.04
C VAL A 75 -23.11 -33.92 -23.54
N ASP A 76 -22.27 -33.19 -24.27
CA ASP A 76 -22.55 -31.84 -24.74
C ASP A 76 -21.76 -31.56 -26.03
N SER A 77 -22.47 -31.20 -27.09
CA SER A 77 -21.92 -30.96 -28.42
C SER A 77 -21.15 -29.64 -28.55
N ASP A 78 -21.29 -28.72 -27.60
CA ASP A 78 -20.58 -27.43 -27.64
C ASP A 78 -19.13 -27.52 -27.14
N LYS A 79 -18.74 -28.69 -26.61
CA LYS A 79 -17.38 -28.99 -26.14
C LYS A 79 -16.46 -29.39 -27.30
N ASN A 80 -15.15 -29.29 -27.09
CA ASN A 80 -14.21 -29.80 -28.08
C ASN A 80 -14.22 -31.33 -28.04
N ILE A 81 -14.54 -31.95 -29.17
CA ILE A 81 -14.70 -33.40 -29.29
C ILE A 81 -13.57 -33.95 -30.18
N TYR A 82 -12.91 -34.99 -29.67
CA TYR A 82 -11.93 -35.79 -30.41
C TYR A 82 -12.42 -37.24 -30.52
N PHE A 83 -12.14 -37.89 -31.65
CA PHE A 83 -12.55 -39.27 -31.91
C PHE A 83 -11.36 -40.21 -31.81
N ILE A 84 -11.49 -41.27 -31.02
CA ILE A 84 -10.45 -42.28 -30.79
C ILE A 84 -10.99 -43.66 -31.14
N ALA A 85 -10.28 -44.44 -31.95
CA ALA A 85 -10.74 -45.77 -32.35
C ALA A 85 -10.96 -46.70 -31.14
N GLY A 86 -12.00 -47.53 -31.16
CA GLY A 86 -12.42 -48.37 -30.03
C GLY A 86 -11.39 -49.38 -29.51
N GLY A 87 -10.33 -49.65 -30.29
CA GLY A 87 -9.18 -50.46 -29.88
C GLY A 87 -8.11 -49.71 -29.06
N THR A 88 -8.28 -48.41 -28.82
CA THR A 88 -7.32 -47.57 -28.10
C THR A 88 -8.01 -46.94 -26.90
N THR A 89 -7.41 -47.10 -25.71
CA THR A 89 -7.97 -46.59 -24.44
C THR A 89 -7.13 -45.48 -23.80
N ASN A 90 -6.39 -44.76 -24.64
CA ASN A 90 -5.61 -43.60 -24.25
C ASN A 90 -5.59 -42.56 -25.38
N TYR A 91 -5.35 -41.31 -25.00
CA TYR A 91 -5.19 -40.18 -25.91
C TYR A 91 -4.22 -39.18 -25.30
N ALA A 92 -3.29 -38.68 -26.10
CA ALA A 92 -2.41 -37.58 -25.71
C ALA A 92 -2.91 -36.29 -26.36
N ASP A 93 -3.46 -35.38 -25.54
CA ASP A 93 -3.82 -34.04 -25.98
C ASP A 93 -2.57 -33.18 -26.08
N THR A 94 -2.19 -32.87 -27.32
CA THR A 94 -0.99 -32.09 -27.66
C THR A 94 -1.31 -30.61 -27.96
N ASP A 95 -2.59 -30.22 -28.02
CA ASP A 95 -3.00 -28.83 -28.25
C ASP A 95 -3.40 -28.16 -26.94
N THR A 96 -2.43 -28.12 -26.02
CA THR A 96 -2.56 -27.61 -24.66
C THR A 96 -1.75 -26.34 -24.46
N ILE A 97 -2.04 -25.62 -23.39
CA ILE A 97 -1.45 -24.33 -23.06
C ILE A 97 -0.94 -24.41 -21.62
N GLN A 98 0.32 -24.06 -21.40
CA GLN A 98 0.95 -24.07 -20.08
C GLN A 98 0.16 -23.21 -19.08
N GLY A 99 -0.02 -23.71 -17.86
CA GLY A 99 -0.83 -23.10 -16.80
C GLY A 99 -2.34 -23.29 -16.94
N GLU A 100 -2.84 -23.69 -18.11
CA GLU A 100 -4.27 -23.86 -18.33
C GLU A 100 -4.77 -25.17 -17.72
N THR A 101 -5.96 -25.13 -17.13
CA THR A 101 -6.64 -26.29 -16.58
C THR A 101 -7.71 -26.77 -17.55
N TYR A 102 -7.68 -28.06 -17.86
CA TYR A 102 -8.63 -28.69 -18.74
C TYR A 102 -9.40 -29.79 -18.00
N PHE A 103 -10.66 -29.95 -18.37
CA PHE A 103 -11.54 -31.01 -17.91
C PHE A 103 -11.87 -31.91 -19.07
N TYR A 104 -11.81 -33.22 -18.85
CA TYR A 104 -12.07 -34.23 -19.87
C TYR A 104 -13.14 -35.21 -19.43
N GLN A 105 -13.89 -35.71 -20.41
CA GLN A 105 -14.78 -36.85 -20.24
C GLN A 105 -14.70 -37.77 -21.45
N VAL A 106 -15.04 -39.04 -21.23
CA VAL A 106 -14.99 -40.07 -22.28
C VAL A 106 -16.30 -40.83 -22.34
N THR A 107 -16.84 -41.01 -23.54
CA THR A 107 -17.97 -41.90 -23.82
C THR A 107 -17.56 -42.93 -24.87
N ALA A 108 -18.25 -44.06 -24.90
CA ALA A 108 -18.10 -45.11 -25.89
C ALA A 108 -19.26 -45.05 -26.90
N VAL A 109 -18.96 -45.27 -28.17
CA VAL A 109 -19.95 -45.33 -29.26
C VAL A 109 -19.87 -46.69 -29.93
N ASN A 110 -21.02 -47.35 -30.13
CA ASN A 110 -21.10 -48.62 -30.85
C ASN A 110 -21.16 -48.40 -32.39
N ALA A 111 -21.09 -49.49 -33.15
CA ALA A 111 -21.14 -49.45 -34.62
C ALA A 111 -22.46 -48.91 -35.19
N ASP A 112 -23.52 -48.89 -34.37
CA ASP A 112 -24.83 -48.34 -34.72
C ASP A 112 -24.93 -46.83 -34.41
N GLY A 113 -23.87 -46.24 -33.84
CA GLY A 113 -23.76 -44.81 -33.55
C GLY A 113 -24.37 -44.38 -32.20
N GLU A 114 -24.71 -45.32 -31.33
CA GLU A 114 -25.30 -45.02 -30.02
C GLU A 114 -24.21 -44.75 -28.99
N GLU A 115 -24.33 -43.63 -28.30
CA GLU A 115 -23.35 -43.11 -27.36
C GLU A 115 -23.72 -43.43 -25.90
N SER A 116 -22.73 -43.90 -25.13
CA SER A 116 -22.86 -44.17 -23.70
C SER A 116 -22.99 -42.89 -22.86
N ALA A 117 -23.34 -43.03 -21.57
CA ALA A 117 -23.09 -41.96 -20.62
C ALA A 117 -21.57 -41.73 -20.41
N ILE A 118 -21.23 -40.61 -19.79
CA ILE A 118 -19.84 -40.22 -19.46
C ILE A 118 -19.17 -41.21 -18.50
N ALA A 119 -17.84 -41.25 -18.53
CA ALA A 119 -17.04 -42.25 -17.84
C ALA A 119 -17.27 -42.24 -16.32
N THR A 120 -17.43 -43.43 -15.74
CA THR A 120 -17.63 -43.62 -14.30
C THR A 120 -17.21 -45.04 -13.85
N PRO A 121 -16.54 -45.21 -12.67
CA PRO A 121 -16.04 -44.17 -11.79
C PRO A 121 -14.84 -43.41 -12.40
N ILE A 122 -14.49 -42.27 -11.81
CA ILE A 122 -13.40 -41.40 -12.26
C ILE A 122 -12.21 -41.51 -11.29
N ILE A 123 -11.00 -41.62 -11.82
CA ILE A 123 -9.74 -41.46 -11.05
C ILE A 123 -9.36 -39.98 -11.02
N SER A 124 -9.26 -39.36 -12.19
CA SER A 124 -9.07 -37.92 -12.38
C SER A 124 -9.69 -37.51 -13.72
N GLU A 125 -10.47 -36.43 -13.72
CA GLU A 125 -11.08 -35.85 -14.93
C GLU A 125 -10.46 -34.49 -15.31
N THR A 126 -9.46 -34.03 -14.57
CA THR A 126 -8.85 -32.72 -14.80
C THR A 126 -7.35 -32.75 -14.61
N ALA A 127 -6.66 -31.89 -15.36
CA ALA A 127 -5.26 -31.61 -15.12
C ALA A 127 -4.94 -30.16 -15.52
N THR A 128 -4.00 -29.56 -14.78
CA THR A 128 -3.38 -28.29 -15.12
C THR A 128 -2.07 -28.58 -15.83
N VAL A 129 -1.88 -28.01 -17.02
CA VAL A 129 -0.63 -28.15 -17.77
C VAL A 129 0.48 -27.42 -16.98
N ALA A 130 1.58 -28.11 -16.69
CA ALA A 130 2.69 -27.47 -16.02
C ALA A 130 3.34 -26.40 -16.92
N GLY A 131 4.08 -25.48 -16.30
CA GLY A 131 4.92 -24.53 -17.02
C GLY A 131 4.39 -23.10 -17.01
N LYS A 132 5.31 -22.18 -17.29
CA LYS A 132 5.05 -20.74 -17.32
C LYS A 132 5.42 -20.20 -18.68
N TYR A 133 4.55 -19.36 -19.23
CA TYR A 133 4.77 -18.75 -20.54
C TYR A 133 4.82 -17.23 -20.41
N LYS A 134 5.59 -16.57 -21.30
CA LYS A 134 5.68 -15.11 -21.37
C LYS A 134 5.10 -14.63 -22.71
N PRO A 135 3.77 -14.51 -22.83
CA PRO A 135 3.14 -14.11 -24.09
C PRO A 135 3.27 -12.62 -24.40
N HIS A 136 3.86 -11.85 -23.47
CA HIS A 136 3.92 -10.39 -23.51
C HIS A 136 5.33 -9.85 -23.83
N LEU A 137 6.22 -10.67 -24.42
CA LEU A 137 7.60 -10.27 -24.69
C LEU A 137 7.64 -9.04 -25.61
N GLY A 138 8.28 -7.97 -25.13
CA GLY A 138 8.46 -6.71 -25.85
C GLY A 138 9.19 -6.88 -27.18
N ASP A 139 9.09 -5.85 -28.03
CA ASP A 139 9.69 -5.59 -29.36
C ASP A 139 9.56 -6.69 -30.43
N GLU A 140 9.34 -7.95 -30.07
CA GLU A 140 9.14 -9.08 -30.96
C GLU A 140 7.96 -9.91 -30.45
N PHE A 141 6.73 -9.44 -30.74
CA PHE A 141 5.67 -10.41 -31.01
C PHE A 141 6.20 -11.29 -32.13
N SER A 142 6.65 -12.50 -31.77
CA SER A 142 7.24 -13.40 -32.74
C SER A 142 6.28 -13.57 -33.90
N THR A 143 6.81 -13.73 -35.12
CA THR A 143 6.00 -14.14 -36.28
C THR A 143 5.39 -15.54 -36.13
N ASP A 144 5.48 -16.14 -34.94
CA ASP A 144 4.91 -17.43 -34.61
C ASP A 144 3.42 -17.27 -34.26
N GLY A 145 2.57 -17.66 -35.21
CA GLY A 145 1.12 -17.67 -35.04
C GLY A 145 0.61 -18.54 -33.90
N ALA A 146 1.47 -19.37 -33.28
CA ALA A 146 1.12 -20.15 -32.10
C ALA A 146 0.76 -19.28 -30.89
N VAL A 147 1.30 -18.05 -30.76
CA VAL A 147 0.98 -17.16 -29.63
C VAL A 147 -0.48 -16.70 -29.66
N CYS A 148 -1.07 -16.56 -30.84
CA CYS A 148 -2.45 -16.11 -31.02
C CYS A 148 -3.45 -17.03 -30.29
N LYS A 149 -3.16 -18.34 -30.20
CA LYS A 149 -4.05 -19.33 -29.57
C LYS A 149 -4.11 -19.19 -28.04
N PHE A 150 -3.19 -18.44 -27.41
CA PHE A 150 -3.24 -18.13 -25.98
C PHE A 150 -4.35 -17.14 -25.63
N CYS A 151 -4.86 -16.38 -26.60
CA CYS A 151 -5.96 -15.44 -26.39
C CYS A 151 -7.16 -15.76 -27.27
N HIS A 152 -6.91 -16.26 -28.48
CA HIS A 152 -7.92 -16.38 -29.52
C HIS A 152 -8.29 -17.80 -29.90
N LYS A 153 -9.54 -17.97 -30.34
CA LYS A 153 -9.97 -19.16 -31.10
C LYS A 153 -9.61 -18.94 -32.58
N ILE A 154 -8.53 -19.56 -33.04
CA ILE A 154 -7.87 -19.21 -34.32
C ILE A 154 -8.55 -19.76 -35.60
N HIS A 155 -9.45 -20.74 -35.50
CA HIS A 155 -10.03 -21.41 -36.68
C HIS A 155 -11.56 -21.58 -36.68
N ARG A 156 -12.31 -20.88 -35.81
CA ARG A 156 -13.79 -20.93 -35.78
C ARG A 156 -14.43 -19.59 -35.40
N GLY A 157 -13.98 -18.51 -36.02
CA GLY A 157 -14.60 -17.19 -35.82
C GLY A 157 -15.85 -17.03 -36.67
N GLU A 158 -17.03 -17.03 -36.05
CA GLU A 158 -18.28 -16.67 -36.72
C GLU A 158 -18.59 -15.17 -36.49
N GLY A 159 -18.71 -14.41 -37.58
CA GLY A 159 -19.25 -13.04 -37.56
C GLY A 159 -18.31 -11.94 -37.02
N THR A 160 -18.89 -10.83 -36.55
CA THR A 160 -18.20 -9.62 -36.06
C THR A 160 -17.79 -9.68 -34.59
N GLN A 161 -17.82 -10.86 -33.96
CA GLN A 161 -17.53 -11.02 -32.53
C GLN A 161 -16.03 -11.18 -32.25
N LYS A 162 -15.60 -10.81 -31.04
CA LYS A 162 -14.22 -11.00 -30.59
C LYS A 162 -13.95 -12.50 -30.48
N ASN A 163 -12.98 -13.01 -31.24
CA ASN A 163 -12.60 -14.44 -31.26
C ASN A 163 -11.83 -14.84 -29.99
N PHE A 164 -12.36 -14.61 -28.80
CA PHE A 164 -11.73 -15.01 -27.54
C PHE A 164 -11.89 -16.50 -27.30
N ARG A 165 -10.86 -17.15 -26.75
CA ARG A 165 -10.93 -18.58 -26.38
C ARG A 165 -11.69 -18.82 -25.07
N LYS A 166 -11.92 -17.77 -24.28
CA LYS A 166 -12.74 -17.75 -23.06
C LYS A 166 -13.92 -16.81 -23.27
N LEU A 167 -14.92 -16.89 -22.38
CA LEU A 167 -16.14 -16.06 -22.46
C LEU A 167 -15.83 -14.57 -22.32
N THR A 168 -14.87 -14.23 -21.46
CA THR A 168 -14.49 -12.85 -21.19
C THR A 168 -13.00 -12.60 -21.42
N ASN A 169 -12.63 -11.34 -21.67
CA ASN A 169 -11.23 -10.93 -21.78
C ASN A 169 -10.45 -11.24 -20.48
N ILE A 170 -11.09 -11.08 -19.33
CA ILE A 170 -10.42 -11.25 -18.04
C ILE A 170 -10.08 -12.71 -17.73
N GLU A 171 -10.95 -13.65 -18.14
CA GLU A 171 -10.66 -15.08 -18.05
C GLU A 171 -9.49 -15.50 -18.92
N ILE A 172 -9.23 -14.80 -20.03
CA ILE A 172 -8.00 -15.01 -20.81
C ILE A 172 -6.78 -14.61 -19.99
N CYS A 173 -6.80 -13.40 -19.40
CA CYS A 173 -5.69 -12.90 -18.60
C CYS A 173 -5.42 -13.81 -17.39
N TRP A 174 -6.47 -14.30 -16.73
CA TRP A 174 -6.35 -15.17 -15.56
C TRP A 174 -5.73 -16.52 -15.83
N THR A 175 -5.75 -17.06 -17.06
CA THR A 175 -5.02 -18.31 -17.36
C THR A 175 -3.55 -18.23 -16.93
N CYS A 176 -2.93 -17.06 -17.06
CA CYS A 176 -1.54 -16.86 -16.67
C CYS A 176 -1.43 -16.11 -15.34
N HIS A 177 -2.35 -15.19 -15.07
CA HIS A 177 -2.28 -14.28 -13.93
C HIS A 177 -2.99 -14.76 -12.66
N ASP A 178 -3.42 -16.02 -12.60
CA ASP A 178 -3.87 -16.67 -11.37
C ASP A 178 -2.75 -17.41 -10.61
N GLY A 179 -1.53 -17.35 -11.14
CA GLY A 179 -0.32 -17.96 -10.58
C GLY A 179 0.00 -19.35 -11.11
N THR A 180 -0.83 -19.95 -11.97
CA THR A 180 -0.52 -21.26 -12.58
C THR A 180 0.32 -21.10 -13.84
N GLY A 181 -0.02 -20.15 -14.73
CA GLY A 181 0.66 -19.95 -16.02
C GLY A 181 1.75 -18.88 -16.04
N SER A 182 1.99 -18.17 -14.94
CA SER A 182 3.09 -17.21 -14.78
C SER A 182 3.56 -17.13 -13.32
N ASP A 183 4.68 -16.45 -13.08
CA ASP A 183 5.15 -16.12 -11.72
C ASP A 183 4.24 -15.10 -11.01
N PHE A 184 3.40 -14.39 -11.76
CA PHE A 184 2.60 -13.27 -11.26
C PHE A 184 1.15 -13.70 -11.01
N ASN A 185 0.74 -13.79 -9.74
CA ASN A 185 -0.65 -14.01 -9.36
C ASN A 185 -1.41 -12.67 -9.16
N ILE A 186 -1.58 -11.92 -10.25
CA ILE A 186 -2.31 -10.64 -10.22
C ILE A 186 -3.78 -10.84 -9.88
N LYS A 187 -4.37 -12.00 -10.17
CA LYS A 187 -5.76 -12.35 -9.79
C LYS A 187 -5.96 -12.24 -8.28
N ALA A 188 -5.03 -12.78 -7.50
CA ALA A 188 -5.10 -12.71 -6.04
C ALA A 188 -4.98 -11.27 -5.53
N GLN A 189 -4.27 -10.39 -6.23
CA GLN A 189 -4.10 -8.98 -5.88
C GLN A 189 -5.31 -8.13 -6.26
N PHE A 190 -5.76 -8.27 -7.51
CA PHE A 190 -6.78 -7.43 -8.13
C PHE A 190 -8.20 -7.78 -7.66
N ASN A 191 -8.47 -9.05 -7.38
CA ASN A 191 -9.80 -9.53 -6.98
C ASN A 191 -10.05 -9.45 -5.48
N GLN A 192 -9.49 -8.43 -4.81
CA GLN A 192 -9.72 -8.16 -3.41
C GLN A 192 -10.96 -7.26 -3.23
N PRO A 193 -11.90 -7.57 -2.31
CA PRO A 193 -13.08 -6.74 -2.07
C PRO A 193 -12.76 -5.28 -1.68
N THR A 194 -11.56 -5.04 -1.18
CA THR A 194 -11.06 -3.73 -0.76
C THR A 194 -10.41 -2.92 -1.88
N SER A 195 -10.02 -3.56 -3.00
CA SER A 195 -9.32 -2.90 -4.09
C SER A 195 -10.19 -1.79 -4.70
N ALA A 196 -9.63 -0.60 -4.83
CA ALA A 196 -10.27 0.56 -5.43
C ALA A 196 -10.48 0.39 -6.94
N HIS A 197 -9.73 -0.52 -7.57
CA HIS A 197 -9.80 -0.81 -9.00
C HIS A 197 -10.46 -2.17 -9.31
N ASN A 198 -11.09 -2.84 -8.32
CA ASN A 198 -11.68 -4.17 -8.50
C ASN A 198 -12.73 -4.21 -9.65
N ASN A 199 -12.84 -5.37 -10.30
CA ASN A 199 -13.74 -5.67 -11.40
C ASN A 199 -14.86 -6.68 -11.08
N VAL A 200 -14.80 -7.42 -9.96
CA VAL A 200 -15.82 -8.44 -9.61
C VAL A 200 -16.92 -7.85 -8.73
N LEU A 201 -16.59 -6.81 -7.96
CA LEU A 201 -17.54 -6.01 -7.22
C LEU A 201 -17.35 -4.58 -7.71
N ALA A 202 -18.45 -3.87 -7.94
CA ALA A 202 -18.43 -2.42 -7.84
C ALA A 202 -17.65 -2.10 -6.56
N GLY A 203 -16.42 -1.61 -6.69
CA GLY A 203 -15.57 -1.34 -5.53
C GLY A 203 -16.26 -0.35 -4.59
N PRO A 204 -15.65 0.04 -3.48
CA PRO A 204 -16.22 1.07 -2.60
C PRO A 204 -16.58 2.38 -3.33
N LEU A 205 -15.99 2.61 -4.52
CA LEU A 205 -16.22 3.75 -5.41
C LEU A 205 -17.17 3.46 -6.60
N ASN A 206 -17.74 2.26 -6.70
CA ASN A 206 -18.65 1.82 -7.77
C ASN A 206 -18.07 1.97 -9.19
N VAL A 207 -16.75 1.78 -9.34
CA VAL A 207 -16.05 1.81 -10.62
C VAL A 207 -15.64 0.38 -10.99
N GLU A 208 -16.05 -0.09 -12.17
CA GLU A 208 -15.62 -1.38 -12.74
C GLU A 208 -14.47 -1.10 -13.71
N ILE A 209 -13.23 -1.20 -13.23
CA ILE A 209 -12.02 -1.04 -14.07
C ILE A 209 -11.61 -2.40 -14.61
N LYS A 210 -11.47 -2.50 -15.93
CA LYS A 210 -11.06 -3.71 -16.64
C LYS A 210 -9.56 -3.66 -16.91
N CYS A 211 -8.93 -4.83 -17.04
CA CYS A 211 -7.50 -4.91 -17.38
C CYS A 211 -7.16 -4.10 -18.64
N ILE A 212 -8.05 -4.11 -19.65
CA ILE A 212 -7.86 -3.39 -20.91
C ILE A 212 -7.98 -1.86 -20.82
N ASN A 213 -8.43 -1.31 -19.70
CA ASN A 213 -8.39 0.14 -19.47
C ASN A 213 -6.95 0.62 -19.27
N CYS A 214 -6.07 -0.25 -18.76
CA CYS A 214 -4.65 0.01 -18.53
C CYS A 214 -3.75 -0.73 -19.55
N HIS A 215 -4.12 -1.95 -19.92
CA HIS A 215 -3.37 -2.80 -20.83
C HIS A 215 -3.89 -2.79 -22.27
N HIS A 216 -2.97 -2.79 -23.22
CA HIS A 216 -3.17 -2.95 -24.65
C HIS A 216 -2.76 -4.36 -25.09
N PRO A 217 -3.68 -5.34 -25.18
CA PRO A 217 -3.37 -6.77 -25.36
C PRO A 217 -2.74 -7.17 -26.70
N HIS A 218 -2.49 -6.24 -27.62
CA HIS A 218 -1.67 -6.49 -28.81
C HIS A 218 -0.28 -5.85 -28.73
N GLY A 219 0.06 -5.27 -27.57
CA GLY A 219 1.25 -4.46 -27.37
C GLY A 219 1.25 -3.18 -28.21
N LYS A 220 2.10 -2.24 -27.83
CA LYS A 220 2.50 -1.13 -28.68
C LYS A 220 4.02 -1.07 -28.60
N ALA A 221 4.68 -0.74 -29.71
CA ALA A 221 6.10 -0.41 -29.67
C ALA A 221 6.31 0.67 -28.59
N ASP A 222 7.38 0.52 -27.81
CA ASP A 222 7.83 1.44 -26.75
C ASP A 222 7.14 1.34 -25.37
N PHE A 223 6.19 0.42 -25.16
CA PHE A 223 5.56 0.22 -23.83
C PHE A 223 5.83 -1.16 -23.24
N SER A 224 6.42 -1.19 -22.06
CA SER A 224 6.63 -2.41 -21.28
C SER A 224 5.28 -3.02 -20.85
N ARG A 225 5.22 -4.35 -20.72
CA ARG A 225 4.07 -5.09 -20.12
C ARG A 225 2.71 -4.79 -20.75
N MET A 226 2.72 -4.41 -22.03
CA MET A 226 1.50 -4.15 -22.81
C MET A 226 0.63 -3.07 -22.19
N THR A 227 1.16 -1.97 -21.68
CA THR A 227 0.35 -0.84 -21.22
C THR A 227 -0.04 0.08 -22.39
N HIS A 228 -1.08 0.91 -22.21
CA HIS A 228 -1.43 1.92 -23.22
C HIS A 228 -0.47 3.12 -23.24
N LYS A 229 0.27 3.32 -22.14
CA LYS A 229 1.17 4.45 -21.87
C LYS A 229 2.22 4.01 -20.85
N LYS A 230 3.29 4.80 -20.73
CA LYS A 230 4.23 4.67 -19.60
C LYS A 230 3.54 4.98 -18.27
N GLU A 231 4.11 4.51 -17.18
CA GLU A 231 3.47 4.32 -15.89
C GLU A 231 2.71 5.58 -15.38
N GLN A 232 3.37 6.73 -15.31
CA GLN A 232 2.79 7.95 -14.75
C GLN A 232 1.67 8.48 -15.65
N GLU A 233 1.91 8.53 -16.97
CA GLU A 233 0.91 8.96 -17.93
C GLU A 233 -0.31 8.03 -17.97
N LEU A 234 -0.09 6.73 -17.72
CA LEU A 234 -1.16 5.74 -17.64
C LEU A 234 -2.07 6.05 -16.45
N CYS A 235 -1.51 6.27 -15.26
CA CYS A 235 -2.27 6.62 -14.06
C CYS A 235 -3.03 7.95 -14.26
N PHE A 236 -2.36 8.96 -14.81
CA PHE A 236 -2.94 10.28 -15.08
C PHE A 236 -4.04 10.31 -16.15
N THR A 237 -4.23 9.21 -16.88
CA THR A 237 -5.35 9.09 -17.83
C THR A 237 -6.69 9.12 -17.08
N CYS A 238 -6.75 8.54 -15.88
CA CYS A 238 -7.91 8.59 -14.99
C CYS A 238 -7.78 9.60 -13.84
N HIS A 239 -6.58 9.78 -13.28
CA HIS A 239 -6.35 10.60 -12.07
C HIS A 239 -6.13 12.09 -12.35
N LYS A 240 -7.03 12.68 -13.15
CA LYS A 240 -7.04 14.11 -13.49
C LYS A 240 -8.46 14.61 -13.66
N ASP A 241 -8.64 15.92 -13.74
CA ASP A 241 -9.93 16.51 -14.09
C ASP A 241 -10.43 15.99 -15.45
N GLY A 242 -11.65 15.45 -15.46
CA GLY A 242 -12.24 14.81 -16.63
C GLY A 242 -11.55 13.52 -17.10
N GLY A 243 -10.80 12.84 -16.23
CA GLY A 243 -10.10 11.60 -16.54
C GLY A 243 -11.00 10.48 -17.08
N ALA A 244 -10.47 9.70 -18.02
CA ALA A 244 -11.16 8.58 -18.66
C ALA A 244 -10.17 7.47 -19.00
N GLY A 245 -10.57 6.20 -18.91
CA GLY A 245 -9.70 5.05 -19.20
C GLY A 245 -9.35 4.88 -20.68
N GLY A 246 -8.52 3.89 -21.00
CA GLY A 246 -8.09 3.62 -22.39
C GLY A 246 -9.22 3.27 -23.38
N ASP A 247 -10.42 2.93 -22.88
CA ASP A 247 -11.63 2.69 -23.67
C ASP A 247 -12.52 3.93 -23.81
N GLY A 248 -12.14 5.07 -23.24
CA GLY A 248 -12.90 6.32 -23.21
C GLY A 248 -13.94 6.41 -22.09
N THR A 249 -14.06 5.40 -21.21
CA THR A 249 -14.96 5.44 -20.06
C THR A 249 -14.51 6.52 -19.07
N ALA A 250 -15.38 7.48 -18.75
CA ALA A 250 -15.07 8.58 -17.83
C ALA A 250 -15.13 8.13 -16.36
N TYR A 251 -14.19 8.61 -15.54
CA TYR A 251 -14.08 8.33 -14.12
C TYR A 251 -14.08 9.63 -13.28
N PRO A 252 -15.22 10.34 -13.19
CA PRO A 252 -15.28 11.65 -12.53
C PRO A 252 -15.06 11.60 -11.01
N THR A 253 -15.12 10.40 -10.41
CA THR A 253 -14.87 10.17 -8.97
C THR A 253 -13.41 9.83 -8.67
N ALA A 254 -12.56 9.68 -9.70
CA ALA A 254 -11.14 9.43 -9.49
C ALA A 254 -10.48 10.64 -8.81
N PRO A 255 -9.62 10.42 -7.79
CA PRO A 255 -8.84 11.50 -7.20
C PRO A 255 -7.99 12.21 -8.27
N LYS A 256 -8.07 13.54 -8.29
CA LYS A 256 -7.43 14.44 -9.25
C LYS A 256 -5.93 14.65 -8.95
N VAL A 257 -5.18 13.55 -8.83
CA VAL A 257 -3.79 13.58 -8.37
C VAL A 257 -2.88 14.35 -9.33
N LYS A 258 -3.09 14.24 -10.65
CA LYS A 258 -2.33 14.97 -11.66
C LYS A 258 -2.42 16.48 -11.45
N ASP A 259 -3.63 16.97 -11.19
CA ASP A 259 -3.88 18.40 -11.03
C ASP A 259 -3.15 18.97 -9.80
N VAL A 260 -2.92 18.15 -8.76
CA VAL A 260 -2.12 18.52 -7.59
C VAL A 260 -0.65 18.68 -7.96
N PHE A 261 -0.09 17.74 -8.71
CA PHE A 261 1.29 17.84 -9.17
C PHE A 261 1.45 19.07 -10.07
N ASP A 262 0.58 19.25 -11.05
CA ASP A 262 0.62 20.39 -11.96
C ASP A 262 0.54 21.74 -11.21
N SER A 263 -0.27 21.83 -10.15
CA SER A 263 -0.46 23.08 -9.39
C SER A 263 0.72 23.44 -8.46
N ASN A 264 1.54 22.45 -8.09
CA ASN A 264 2.63 22.64 -7.12
C ASN A 264 4.02 22.42 -7.72
N ASP A 265 4.16 21.75 -8.88
CA ASP A 265 5.44 21.52 -9.55
C ASP A 265 6.13 22.82 -9.93
N ALA A 266 5.36 23.86 -10.32
CA ALA A 266 5.89 25.20 -10.58
C ALA A 266 6.52 25.88 -9.34
N ASN A 267 6.18 25.41 -8.13
CA ASN A 267 6.71 25.93 -6.88
C ASN A 267 7.94 25.14 -6.40
N THR A 268 8.15 23.92 -6.91
CA THR A 268 9.29 23.09 -6.53
C THR A 268 10.57 23.69 -7.08
N ASN A 269 11.40 24.22 -6.19
CA ASN A 269 12.69 24.80 -6.53
C ASN A 269 13.81 23.98 -5.88
N MET A 270 14.32 23.02 -6.65
CA MET A 270 15.43 22.17 -6.20
C MET A 270 16.74 22.94 -6.02
N THR A 271 16.87 24.13 -6.63
CA THR A 271 17.99 25.06 -6.47
C THR A 271 17.91 25.82 -5.14
N THR A 272 16.73 26.20 -4.64
CA THR A 272 16.61 26.81 -3.29
C THR A 272 16.41 25.77 -2.19
N GLY A 273 16.23 24.50 -2.55
CA GLY A 273 15.92 23.41 -1.63
C GLY A 273 14.45 23.38 -1.18
N GLU A 274 13.59 24.18 -1.81
CA GLU A 274 12.17 24.25 -1.50
C GLU A 274 11.40 23.16 -2.26
N ILE A 275 10.87 22.19 -1.52
CA ILE A 275 10.16 21.04 -2.07
C ILE A 275 8.67 21.21 -1.80
N TYR A 276 7.86 21.31 -2.84
CA TYR A 276 6.41 21.46 -2.74
C TYR A 276 5.66 20.25 -3.32
N THR A 277 6.34 19.41 -4.08
CA THR A 277 5.81 18.14 -4.63
C THR A 277 6.84 17.01 -4.54
N HIS A 278 6.36 15.76 -4.57
CA HIS A 278 7.24 14.65 -4.92
C HIS A 278 7.55 14.67 -6.43
N PRO A 279 8.77 14.32 -6.85
CA PRO A 279 9.24 14.49 -8.24
C PRO A 279 8.74 13.39 -9.19
N VAL A 280 7.47 13.00 -9.09
CA VAL A 280 6.91 11.89 -9.89
C VAL A 280 6.71 12.24 -11.35
N THR A 281 6.63 13.52 -11.69
CA THR A 281 6.47 14.02 -13.06
C THR A 281 7.80 14.20 -13.80
N ILE A 282 8.93 14.06 -13.08
CA ILE A 282 10.29 14.33 -13.60
C ILE A 282 10.92 13.05 -14.16
N TYR A 283 10.60 11.90 -13.57
CA TYR A 283 11.08 10.58 -13.97
C TYR A 283 9.90 9.75 -14.48
N ASP A 284 10.15 8.88 -15.44
CA ASP A 284 9.12 8.06 -16.08
C ASP A 284 9.71 6.67 -16.39
N ASP A 285 8.92 5.63 -16.12
CA ASP A 285 9.18 4.23 -16.47
C ASP A 285 10.49 3.65 -15.87
N ARG A 286 10.88 4.06 -14.65
CA ARG A 286 12.03 3.47 -13.92
C ARG A 286 11.64 2.16 -13.24
N HIS A 287 10.44 2.09 -12.67
CA HIS A 287 9.83 0.94 -12.04
C HIS A 287 8.47 0.68 -12.66
N THR A 288 8.24 -0.56 -13.05
CA THR A 288 6.99 -0.91 -13.74
C THR A 288 6.01 -1.66 -12.83
N THR A 289 6.50 -2.19 -11.71
CA THR A 289 5.72 -2.79 -10.62
C THR A 289 6.47 -2.69 -9.31
N SER A 290 5.74 -2.82 -8.20
CA SER A 290 6.34 -2.88 -6.86
C SER A 290 7.34 -4.04 -6.67
N PHE A 291 7.28 -5.08 -7.52
CA PHE A 291 8.21 -6.20 -7.48
C PHE A 291 9.56 -5.91 -8.14
N ASP A 292 9.64 -4.93 -9.07
CA ASP A 292 10.89 -4.59 -9.77
C ASP A 292 11.76 -3.62 -8.94
N GLU A 293 11.20 -3.04 -7.88
CA GLU A 293 11.81 -2.01 -7.02
C GLU A 293 13.11 -2.43 -6.31
N ASN A 294 13.40 -3.73 -6.23
CA ASN A 294 14.60 -4.26 -5.57
C ASN A 294 15.36 -5.26 -6.47
N ASP A 295 15.19 -5.18 -7.79
CA ASP A 295 15.99 -5.99 -8.68
C ASP A 295 17.48 -5.58 -8.63
N SER A 296 18.35 -6.54 -8.87
CA SER A 296 19.80 -6.40 -8.78
C SER A 296 20.44 -5.64 -9.95
N SER A 297 19.65 -4.94 -10.78
CA SER A 297 20.14 -4.19 -11.95
C SER A 297 20.72 -2.81 -11.64
N GLY A 298 20.77 -2.40 -10.36
CA GLY A 298 21.32 -1.10 -9.93
C GLY A 298 20.29 0.04 -9.85
N ILE A 299 18.99 -0.29 -9.93
CA ILE A 299 17.85 0.63 -9.75
C ILE A 299 17.28 0.51 -8.32
N GLY A 300 17.67 -0.52 -7.56
CA GLY A 300 17.22 -0.76 -6.19
C GLY A 300 17.69 0.30 -5.18
N TYR A 301 16.81 0.64 -4.23
CA TYR A 301 16.98 1.69 -3.22
C TYR A 301 18.29 1.62 -2.41
N SER A 302 18.79 0.43 -2.09
CA SER A 302 20.02 0.23 -1.29
C SER A 302 21.32 0.50 -2.07
N THR A 303 21.24 0.53 -3.40
CA THR A 303 22.35 0.82 -4.32
C THR A 303 22.17 2.13 -5.08
N MET A 304 21.10 2.86 -4.77
CA MET A 304 20.71 4.08 -5.46
C MET A 304 21.76 5.18 -5.26
N THR A 305 22.27 5.72 -6.38
CA THR A 305 23.17 6.89 -6.38
C THR A 305 22.35 8.18 -6.51
N GLY A 306 22.92 9.33 -6.14
CA GLY A 306 22.22 10.61 -6.17
C GLY A 306 21.60 10.98 -7.53
N ALA A 307 22.22 10.57 -8.66
CA ALA A 307 21.72 10.81 -10.01
C ALA A 307 20.52 9.91 -10.41
N ASN A 308 20.27 8.85 -9.66
CA ASN A 308 19.15 7.93 -9.87
C ASN A 308 18.09 8.07 -8.75
N ARG A 309 18.12 9.12 -7.93
CA ARG A 309 17.09 9.36 -6.92
C ARG A 309 15.80 9.85 -7.59
N HIS A 310 14.77 9.02 -7.54
CA HIS A 310 13.45 9.29 -8.11
C HIS A 310 12.33 8.93 -7.13
N ALA A 311 11.11 9.23 -7.53
CA ALA A 311 9.89 8.69 -6.95
C ALA A 311 8.90 8.53 -8.10
N GLU A 312 8.22 7.41 -8.20
CA GLU A 312 7.18 7.11 -9.17
C GLU A 312 5.87 6.72 -8.46
N CYS A 313 4.80 6.45 -9.21
CA CYS A 313 3.53 6.09 -8.58
C CYS A 313 3.64 4.71 -7.92
N THR A 314 4.29 3.76 -8.57
CA THR A 314 4.45 2.38 -8.12
C THR A 314 5.35 2.25 -6.90
N ASP A 315 6.29 3.17 -6.72
CA ASP A 315 7.13 3.28 -5.51
C ASP A 315 6.32 3.45 -4.21
N CYS A 316 5.10 3.97 -4.30
CA CYS A 316 4.24 4.15 -3.13
C CYS A 316 2.93 3.37 -3.22
N HIS A 317 2.47 3.05 -4.43
CA HIS A 317 1.18 2.45 -4.67
C HIS A 317 1.31 1.12 -5.42
N ASN A 318 0.55 0.12 -5.01
CA ASN A 318 0.34 -1.06 -5.83
C ASN A 318 -0.98 -0.89 -6.58
N GLN A 319 -0.91 -0.62 -7.87
CA GLN A 319 -2.06 -0.37 -8.75
C GLN A 319 -3.08 -1.52 -8.79
N HIS A 320 -2.67 -2.75 -8.42
CA HIS A 320 -3.55 -3.91 -8.38
C HIS A 320 -4.18 -4.16 -6.99
N GLU A 321 -3.61 -3.61 -5.92
CA GLU A 321 -4.10 -3.84 -4.54
C GLU A 321 -4.61 -2.57 -3.83
N ALA A 322 -4.24 -1.39 -4.33
CA ALA A 322 -4.57 -0.10 -3.73
C ALA A 322 -6.06 -0.02 -3.42
N ALA A 323 -6.38 0.33 -2.18
CA ALA A 323 -7.72 0.25 -1.64
C ALA A 323 -8.27 1.64 -1.29
N ALA A 324 -9.60 1.72 -1.12
CA ALA A 324 -10.24 2.96 -0.68
C ALA A 324 -9.80 3.35 0.75
N ILE A 325 -9.85 4.66 1.02
CA ILE A 325 -9.56 5.24 2.34
C ILE A 325 -10.51 4.62 3.40
N GLY A 326 -9.96 4.18 4.53
CA GLY A 326 -10.71 3.55 5.62
C GLY A 326 -10.53 2.02 5.72
N THR A 327 -9.83 1.41 4.76
CA THR A 327 -9.24 0.06 4.90
C THR A 327 -7.86 0.16 5.59
N LEU A 328 -7.32 -0.96 6.11
CA LEU A 328 -6.14 -0.98 6.99
C LEU A 328 -4.96 -0.17 6.45
N MET A 329 -4.61 -0.30 5.16
CA MET A 329 -3.54 0.47 4.50
C MET A 329 -4.05 1.41 3.39
N GLY A 330 -5.35 1.39 3.08
CA GLY A 330 -5.96 2.31 2.11
C GLY A 330 -5.23 2.31 0.75
N PRO A 331 -4.92 3.50 0.20
CA PRO A 331 -4.20 3.61 -1.07
C PRO A 331 -2.81 2.98 -1.11
N LEU A 332 -2.19 2.69 0.05
CA LEU A 332 -0.87 2.05 0.14
C LEU A 332 -0.97 0.52 0.29
N GLN A 333 -2.17 -0.05 0.21
CA GLN A 333 -2.37 -1.49 0.25
C GLN A 333 -1.56 -2.18 -0.86
N GLY A 334 -0.80 -3.22 -0.48
CA GLY A 334 0.07 -3.98 -1.39
C GLY A 334 1.36 -3.27 -1.79
N ALA A 335 1.63 -2.08 -1.25
CA ALA A 335 2.90 -1.39 -1.46
C ALA A 335 4.03 -2.06 -0.68
N THR A 336 5.24 -1.92 -1.21
CA THR A 336 6.49 -2.37 -0.61
C THR A 336 7.05 -1.30 0.31
N GLY A 337 7.98 -1.68 1.17
CA GLY A 337 8.58 -0.76 2.12
C GLY A 337 9.84 -1.34 2.75
N VAL A 338 10.23 -0.75 3.87
CA VAL A 338 11.30 -1.26 4.72
C VAL A 338 10.79 -1.61 6.11
N LEU A 339 11.21 -2.76 6.60
CA LEU A 339 11.18 -3.08 8.02
C LEU A 339 12.41 -2.44 8.67
N VAL A 340 12.21 -1.81 9.82
CA VAL A 340 13.24 -1.08 10.56
C VAL A 340 13.60 -1.89 11.80
N ASP A 341 14.87 -2.18 11.97
CA ASP A 341 15.46 -2.59 13.24
C ASP A 341 16.23 -1.40 13.82
N ASN A 342 15.63 -0.79 14.84
CA ASN A 342 16.07 0.46 15.43
C ASN A 342 17.42 0.40 16.15
N GLY A 343 17.92 -0.79 16.52
CA GLY A 343 19.20 -0.90 17.24
C GLY A 343 19.26 -0.01 18.49
N THR A 344 20.22 0.91 18.57
CA THR A 344 20.39 1.87 19.68
C THR A 344 19.81 3.24 19.35
N ALA A 345 19.51 4.07 20.36
CA ALA A 345 18.93 5.41 20.19
C ALA A 345 19.68 6.29 19.18
N THR A 346 21.01 6.26 19.19
CA THR A 346 21.87 7.11 18.35
C THR A 346 22.38 6.40 17.10
N GLY A 347 22.12 5.10 16.99
CA GLY A 347 22.59 4.26 15.89
C GLY A 347 21.79 4.49 14.62
N VAL A 348 22.46 4.29 13.48
CA VAL A 348 21.78 4.14 12.20
C VAL A 348 21.00 2.82 12.22
N PRO A 349 19.68 2.82 11.98
CA PRO A 349 18.90 1.58 11.98
C PRO A 349 19.37 0.58 10.92
N ASN A 350 19.11 -0.70 11.16
CA ASN A 350 19.21 -1.73 10.11
C ASN A 350 17.87 -1.82 9.37
N PHE A 351 17.92 -2.17 8.09
CA PHE A 351 16.73 -2.24 7.26
C PHE A 351 16.62 -3.59 6.56
N THR A 352 15.39 -4.08 6.42
CA THR A 352 15.07 -5.24 5.58
C THR A 352 13.98 -4.84 4.60
N TYR A 353 14.20 -5.04 3.29
CA TYR A 353 13.18 -4.81 2.28
C TYR A 353 11.95 -5.69 2.53
N SER A 354 10.76 -5.12 2.41
CA SER A 354 9.49 -5.83 2.60
C SER A 354 8.60 -5.70 1.38
N LEU A 355 8.05 -6.83 0.95
CA LEU A 355 7.05 -6.89 -0.12
C LEU A 355 5.67 -6.37 0.30
N LEU A 356 5.42 -6.26 1.61
CA LEU A 356 4.17 -5.75 2.16
C LEU A 356 4.45 -4.87 3.37
N ILE A 357 3.89 -3.67 3.35
CA ILE A 357 3.89 -2.77 4.50
C ILE A 357 2.69 -3.04 5.42
N THR A 358 2.86 -2.69 6.69
CA THR A 358 1.81 -2.66 7.72
C THR A 358 1.68 -1.28 8.37
N ALA A 359 2.54 -0.33 8.03
CA ALA A 359 2.51 1.05 8.48
C ALA A 359 3.04 2.02 7.40
N GLN A 360 2.51 3.24 7.36
CA GLN A 360 2.85 4.22 6.31
C GLN A 360 4.34 4.60 6.29
N TYR A 361 4.97 4.72 7.45
CA TYR A 361 6.38 5.15 7.55
C TYR A 361 7.32 4.21 6.78
N GLN A 362 6.95 2.94 6.61
CA GLN A 362 7.78 1.95 5.93
C GLN A 362 7.97 2.26 4.45
N VAL A 363 7.00 2.92 3.81
CA VAL A 363 7.14 3.45 2.45
C VAL A 363 8.04 4.66 2.47
N CYS A 364 7.77 5.61 3.38
CA CYS A 364 8.52 6.86 3.46
C CYS A 364 10.02 6.62 3.71
N PHE A 365 10.35 5.66 4.58
CA PHE A 365 11.74 5.35 4.92
C PHE A 365 12.50 4.67 3.78
N LYS A 366 11.84 4.15 2.73
CA LYS A 366 12.56 3.74 1.51
C LYS A 366 13.40 4.88 0.94
N CYS A 367 12.90 6.11 1.03
CA CYS A 367 13.51 7.29 0.40
C CYS A 367 14.06 8.32 1.38
N HIS A 368 13.55 8.34 2.61
CA HIS A 368 13.85 9.35 3.63
C HIS A 368 14.68 8.83 4.80
N SER A 369 15.35 7.68 4.62
CA SER A 369 16.25 7.10 5.62
C SER A 369 17.57 6.67 4.98
N SER A 370 18.52 6.25 5.81
CA SER A 370 19.78 5.64 5.35
C SER A 370 19.62 4.31 4.61
N PHE A 371 18.42 3.72 4.55
CA PHE A 371 18.15 2.63 3.61
C PHE A 371 18.49 3.03 2.17
N ASN A 372 18.19 4.29 1.81
CA ASN A 372 18.69 4.90 0.59
C ASN A 372 19.95 5.71 0.93
N PRO A 373 21.16 5.21 0.62
CA PRO A 373 22.39 5.89 0.98
C PRO A 373 22.52 7.28 0.33
N SER A 374 21.87 7.52 -0.83
CA SER A 374 21.88 8.84 -1.49
C SER A 374 21.15 9.92 -0.69
N TRP A 375 20.21 9.55 0.18
CA TRP A 375 19.43 10.49 1.00
C TRP A 375 20.31 11.29 1.96
N ASN A 376 21.29 10.63 2.58
CA ASN A 376 22.22 11.23 3.52
C ASN A 376 23.58 11.59 2.88
N ALA A 377 23.92 10.99 1.73
CA ALA A 377 25.24 11.17 1.11
C ALA A 377 25.38 12.43 0.25
N THR A 378 24.30 13.18 -0.02
CA THR A 378 24.37 14.35 -0.91
C THR A 378 23.75 15.60 -0.26
N PRO A 379 24.51 16.71 -0.12
CA PRO A 379 23.91 18.01 -0.36
C PRO A 379 23.27 17.89 -1.75
N PHE A 380 21.97 18.17 -1.88
CA PHE A 380 21.35 18.16 -3.19
C PHE A 380 22.18 19.08 -4.09
N TYR A 381 22.73 18.56 -5.17
CA TYR A 381 23.38 19.36 -6.20
C TYR A 381 22.30 19.64 -7.22
N ASP A 382 22.10 20.90 -7.58
CA ASP A 382 21.40 21.17 -8.83
C ASP A 382 22.30 20.79 -10.02
N GLU A 383 21.76 20.94 -11.23
CA GLU A 383 22.45 20.71 -12.50
C GLU A 383 23.74 21.56 -12.66
N SER A 384 23.96 22.54 -11.76
CA SER A 384 25.13 23.43 -11.73
C SER A 384 26.23 23.02 -10.74
N GLY A 385 26.01 21.99 -9.91
CA GLY A 385 27.05 21.43 -9.03
C GLY A 385 27.33 22.25 -7.76
N SER A 386 26.43 23.12 -7.32
CA SER A 386 26.56 23.87 -6.04
C SER A 386 25.99 23.09 -4.84
N THR A 387 26.66 23.18 -3.68
CA THR A 387 26.20 22.59 -2.40
C THR A 387 25.21 23.51 -1.69
N TYR A 388 24.01 23.02 -1.38
CA TYR A 388 23.02 23.76 -0.58
C TYR A 388 23.05 23.41 0.91
N PRO A 389 23.00 24.40 1.83
CA PRO A 389 22.31 24.20 3.10
C PRO A 389 20.80 24.25 2.83
N ALA A 390 20.04 23.25 3.30
CA ALA A 390 18.58 23.29 3.27
C ALA A 390 18.07 24.57 3.98
N GLY A 391 16.90 25.09 3.60
CA GLY A 391 16.30 26.35 4.08
C GLY A 391 15.98 26.45 5.59
N ASP A 392 16.61 25.64 6.42
CA ASP A 392 16.71 25.81 7.86
C ASP A 392 18.10 25.52 8.45
N GLY A 393 19.09 25.05 7.67
CA GLY A 393 20.43 24.74 8.15
C GLY A 393 20.59 23.34 8.75
N LEU A 394 19.57 22.48 8.72
CA LEU A 394 19.70 21.06 9.05
C LEU A 394 20.02 20.22 7.79
N PRO A 395 20.91 19.23 7.87
CA PRO A 395 20.91 18.14 6.91
C PRO A 395 19.50 17.54 6.83
N ARG A 396 19.08 17.02 5.67
CA ARG A 396 17.75 16.43 5.49
C ARG A 396 17.42 15.33 6.51
N GLY A 397 18.43 14.80 7.20
CA GLY A 397 18.31 13.97 8.40
C GLY A 397 17.78 12.59 8.08
N ASP A 398 18.32 11.58 8.74
CA ASP A 398 17.80 10.23 8.58
C ASP A 398 16.48 10.10 9.35
N LYS A 399 15.33 10.05 8.66
CA LYS A 399 14.04 10.03 9.34
C LYS A 399 13.83 8.75 10.16
N ALA A 400 14.42 7.63 9.76
CA ALA A 400 14.36 6.42 10.58
C ALA A 400 15.17 6.58 11.87
N LYS A 401 16.34 7.22 11.82
CA LYS A 401 17.12 7.57 13.02
C LYS A 401 16.39 8.57 13.92
N GLU A 402 15.75 9.58 13.33
CA GLU A 402 15.02 10.60 14.08
C GLU A 402 13.79 9.99 14.77
N PHE A 403 12.98 9.19 14.08
CA PHE A 403 11.80 8.56 14.66
C PHE A 403 12.09 7.26 15.43
N ASN A 404 13.36 6.88 15.53
CA ASN A 404 13.81 5.68 16.23
C ASN A 404 13.18 5.64 17.62
N THR A 405 12.42 4.59 17.88
CA THR A 405 11.69 4.48 19.14
C THR A 405 12.62 4.46 20.35
N ASN A 406 13.89 4.07 20.24
CA ASN A 406 14.86 4.13 21.33
C ASN A 406 15.35 5.55 21.70
N ASN A 407 14.89 6.59 21.00
CA ASN A 407 15.13 7.97 21.38
C ASN A 407 14.37 8.36 22.65
N SER A 408 14.94 9.31 23.41
CA SER A 408 14.31 9.84 24.64
C SER A 408 13.14 10.80 24.35
N ALA A 409 13.14 11.48 23.20
CA ALA A 409 12.01 12.30 22.76
C ALA A 409 11.86 12.27 21.24
N PHE A 410 10.65 11.95 20.76
CA PHE A 410 10.29 11.93 19.34
C PHE A 410 8.77 12.06 19.16
N HIS A 411 8.33 12.48 17.98
CA HIS A 411 6.93 12.37 17.58
C HIS A 411 6.58 10.94 17.18
N PRO A 412 5.40 10.41 17.55
CA PRO A 412 5.11 8.98 17.54
C PRO A 412 4.77 8.43 16.14
N VAL A 413 5.73 8.40 15.21
CA VAL A 413 5.52 7.88 13.85
C VAL A 413 5.71 6.37 13.77
N GLU A 414 6.87 5.88 14.19
CA GLU A 414 7.19 4.44 14.15
C GLU A 414 6.55 3.67 15.31
N GLY A 415 6.35 4.34 16.44
CA GLY A 415 5.78 3.77 17.64
C GLY A 415 5.31 4.84 18.63
N ARG A 416 4.78 4.38 19.78
CA ARG A 416 4.27 5.25 20.84
C ARG A 416 5.31 6.26 21.32
N GLY A 417 4.87 7.48 21.58
CA GLY A 417 5.72 8.54 22.11
C GLY A 417 6.18 8.24 23.54
N ARG A 418 7.34 8.77 23.93
CA ARG A 418 7.89 8.58 25.29
C ARG A 418 7.19 9.42 26.35
N ASN A 419 6.53 10.49 25.94
CA ASN A 419 5.82 11.38 26.84
C ASN A 419 4.42 10.84 27.09
N ARG A 420 4.23 10.16 28.22
CA ARG A 420 2.95 9.62 28.67
C ARG A 420 2.32 10.45 29.79
N SER A 421 2.76 11.70 29.94
CA SER A 421 2.32 12.56 31.03
C SER A 421 0.84 12.96 30.89
N GLN A 422 0.19 13.18 32.03
CA GLN A 422 -1.15 13.79 32.04
C GLN A 422 -1.11 15.19 31.39
N ASN A 423 0.01 15.89 31.57
CA ASN A 423 0.27 17.20 30.98
C ASN A 423 0.21 17.15 29.44
N LEU A 424 0.80 16.15 28.80
CA LEU A 424 0.61 15.95 27.35
C LEU A 424 -0.84 15.58 27.03
N CYS A 425 -1.44 14.69 27.82
CA CYS A 425 -2.82 14.23 27.60
C CYS A 425 -3.81 15.42 27.53
N ASN A 426 -3.64 16.42 28.41
CA ASN A 426 -4.45 17.65 28.45
C ASN A 426 -4.21 18.60 27.27
N GLN A 427 -3.11 18.42 26.53
CA GLN A 427 -2.70 19.26 25.41
C GLN A 427 -3.00 18.66 24.05
N LEU A 428 -3.50 17.43 23.99
CA LEU A 428 -3.90 16.81 22.73
C LEU A 428 -5.34 17.22 22.39
N LEU A 429 -5.61 17.52 21.11
CA LEU A 429 -6.97 17.80 20.65
C LEU A 429 -7.87 16.59 20.94
N ASN A 430 -8.98 16.88 21.62
CA ASN A 430 -9.94 15.91 22.16
C ASN A 430 -9.33 14.93 23.19
N GLY A 431 -8.23 15.29 23.84
CA GLY A 431 -7.85 14.72 25.14
C GLY A 431 -8.98 14.94 26.16
N PRO A 432 -9.07 14.12 27.23
CA PRO A 432 -10.14 14.23 28.20
C PRO A 432 -10.17 15.64 28.79
N ASN A 433 -11.22 16.39 28.44
CA ASN A 433 -11.46 17.75 28.93
C ASN A 433 -11.76 17.69 30.44
N ALA A 434 -11.33 18.71 31.16
CA ALA A 434 -11.05 18.76 32.61
C ALA A 434 -12.24 18.60 33.59
N LEU A 435 -13.08 17.57 33.47
CA LEU A 435 -14.22 17.35 34.37
C LEU A 435 -14.27 16.00 35.11
N PHE A 436 -13.22 15.17 35.08
CA PHE A 436 -13.22 13.92 35.85
C PHE A 436 -11.91 13.70 36.62
N ASP A 437 -12.04 13.80 37.94
CA ASP A 437 -11.07 13.57 39.03
C ASP A 437 -10.51 12.13 39.12
N THR A 438 -10.60 11.32 38.07
CA THR A 438 -10.00 9.99 38.00
C THR A 438 -10.12 9.47 36.57
N LEU A 439 -9.15 9.74 35.70
CA LEU A 439 -9.12 9.03 34.42
C LEU A 439 -7.72 8.69 33.95
N ASN A 440 -7.51 7.39 33.79
CA ASN A 440 -6.30 6.76 33.34
C ASN A 440 -6.23 6.87 31.79
N CYS A 441 -5.32 7.69 31.25
CA CYS A 441 -5.11 7.83 29.79
C CYS A 441 -4.65 6.51 29.10
N SER A 442 -4.54 5.39 29.83
CA SER A 442 -4.22 4.07 29.27
C SER A 442 -5.42 3.20 28.85
N THR A 443 -6.68 3.56 29.18
CA THR A 443 -7.83 2.65 28.99
C THR A 443 -8.95 3.11 28.05
N GLU A 444 -8.94 4.31 27.47
CA GLU A 444 -10.04 4.79 26.60
C GLU A 444 -9.74 4.52 25.12
N ALA A 445 -10.13 3.34 24.65
CA ALA A 445 -10.03 2.86 23.28
C ALA A 445 -11.32 3.11 22.44
N ALA A 446 -12.25 3.95 22.89
CA ALA A 446 -13.63 3.91 22.39
C ALA A 446 -14.26 5.27 22.06
N ALA A 447 -13.64 6.06 21.18
CA ALA A 447 -14.39 6.99 20.32
C ALA A 447 -13.51 7.47 19.15
N LYS A 448 -14.04 7.40 17.93
CA LYS A 448 -13.46 8.13 16.79
C LYS A 448 -13.28 9.61 17.20
N ILE A 449 -12.08 10.18 16.95
CA ILE A 449 -11.72 11.63 16.99
C ILE A 449 -10.79 12.09 18.14
N SER A 450 -10.27 11.23 19.04
CA SER A 450 -9.32 11.68 20.09
C SER A 450 -7.89 11.14 19.96
N MET A 451 -6.91 12.04 19.80
CA MET A 451 -5.49 11.69 19.97
C MET A 451 -5.21 11.41 21.45
N THR A 452 -4.47 10.34 21.72
CA THR A 452 -4.09 9.95 23.08
C THR A 452 -2.56 9.80 23.19
N THR A 453 -2.03 9.67 24.40
CA THR A 453 -0.59 9.46 24.64
C THR A 453 -0.07 8.12 24.10
N ILE A 454 -0.98 7.24 23.65
CA ILE A 454 -0.66 5.95 23.05
C ILE A 454 -0.86 5.91 21.52
N SER A 455 -1.34 6.99 20.92
CA SER A 455 -1.57 7.10 19.49
C SER A 455 -0.24 7.20 18.72
N THR A 456 -0.21 6.64 17.52
CA THR A 456 0.81 6.94 16.51
C THR A 456 0.28 7.93 15.48
N ILE A 457 1.17 8.59 14.77
CA ILE A 457 0.90 9.59 13.75
C ILE A 457 1.48 9.10 12.42
N ASP A 458 0.65 9.08 11.39
CA ASP A 458 1.12 8.83 10.03
C ASP A 458 1.95 10.01 9.52
N CYS A 459 2.95 9.76 8.67
CA CYS A 459 3.75 10.83 8.05
C CYS A 459 2.84 11.87 7.36
N THR A 460 1.75 11.41 6.74
CA THR A 460 0.71 12.23 6.10
C THR A 460 -0.22 12.97 7.06
N GLY A 461 -0.08 12.75 8.36
CA GLY A 461 -0.62 13.64 9.40
C GLY A 461 0.09 14.99 9.44
N CYS A 462 1.31 15.09 8.89
CA CYS A 462 2.07 16.33 8.76
C CYS A 462 2.41 16.68 7.30
N HIS A 463 2.72 15.67 6.49
CA HIS A 463 3.17 15.80 5.10
C HIS A 463 2.09 15.35 4.12
N ASN A 464 1.27 16.27 3.63
CA ASN A 464 0.10 15.97 2.82
C ASN A 464 -0.18 17.14 1.88
N ASN A 465 -1.08 16.92 0.93
CA ASN A 465 -1.80 18.02 0.32
C ASN A 465 -2.43 18.92 1.38
N THR A 466 -2.57 20.21 1.06
CA THR A 466 -3.10 21.15 2.05
C THR A 466 -4.53 20.77 2.46
N ASP A 467 -4.87 20.94 3.74
CA ASP A 467 -6.23 20.61 4.22
C ASP A 467 -7.30 21.39 3.46
N SER A 468 -7.01 22.65 3.09
CA SER A 468 -7.90 23.47 2.26
C SER A 468 -8.09 22.87 0.87
N ALA A 469 -7.03 22.37 0.24
CA ALA A 469 -7.12 21.79 -1.09
C ALA A 469 -7.81 20.43 -1.10
N ILE A 470 -7.53 19.57 -0.11
CA ILE A 470 -8.26 18.31 0.11
C ILE A 470 -9.76 18.59 0.28
N SER A 471 -10.12 19.60 1.09
CA SER A 471 -11.51 19.99 1.31
C SER A 471 -12.20 20.50 0.03
N SER A 472 -11.43 20.98 -0.94
CA SER A 472 -11.91 21.41 -2.26
C SER A 472 -11.95 20.28 -3.31
N GLY A 473 -11.61 19.04 -2.94
CA GLY A 473 -11.72 17.87 -3.80
C GLY A 473 -10.39 17.36 -4.38
N GLU A 474 -9.24 17.89 -3.93
CA GLU A 474 -7.94 17.30 -4.26
C GLU A 474 -7.72 15.94 -3.58
N ALA A 475 -6.81 15.15 -4.15
CA ALA A 475 -6.44 13.87 -3.58
C ALA A 475 -5.81 14.01 -2.18
N ARG A 476 -6.05 13.04 -1.30
CA ARG A 476 -5.31 12.93 -0.03
C ARG A 476 -4.02 12.15 -0.26
N GLY A 477 -2.91 12.62 0.26
CA GLY A 477 -1.60 12.00 0.18
C GLY A 477 -0.49 13.05 0.03
N PRO A 478 0.78 12.66 0.12
CA PRO A 478 1.91 13.59 0.05
C PRO A 478 2.24 13.96 -1.41
N HIS A 479 1.26 14.27 -2.26
CA HIS A 479 1.50 14.52 -3.68
C HIS A 479 2.09 15.93 -3.89
N GLY A 480 1.44 16.94 -3.29
CA GLY A 480 1.89 18.32 -3.38
C GLY A 480 1.18 19.26 -2.42
N SER A 481 1.86 20.30 -1.97
CA SER A 481 1.32 21.32 -1.07
C SER A 481 1.89 22.68 -1.41
N SER A 482 1.13 23.74 -1.16
CA SER A 482 1.63 25.11 -1.21
C SER A 482 2.53 25.47 -0.03
N ASN A 483 2.62 24.61 0.99
CA ASN A 483 3.57 24.76 2.09
C ASN A 483 4.81 23.90 1.82
N GLN A 484 6.00 24.49 2.01
CA GLN A 484 7.29 23.83 1.80
C GLN A 484 7.37 22.49 2.56
N SER A 485 8.18 21.57 2.06
CA SER A 485 8.32 20.19 2.56
C SER A 485 6.99 19.41 2.53
N ILE A 486 6.09 19.77 1.61
CA ILE A 486 4.78 19.14 1.41
C ILE A 486 3.95 19.16 2.70
N ARG A 487 4.00 20.26 3.48
CA ARG A 487 3.29 20.32 4.76
C ARG A 487 1.80 20.55 4.55
N LYS A 488 0.95 19.81 5.27
CA LYS A 488 -0.50 19.92 5.11
C LYS A 488 -1.09 21.27 5.58
N ASN A 489 -0.37 21.94 6.49
CA ASN A 489 -0.75 23.22 7.09
C ASN A 489 0.49 24.08 7.31
N ASN A 490 0.28 25.37 7.55
CA ASN A 490 1.35 26.32 7.78
C ASN A 490 2.16 25.97 9.05
N TYR A 491 3.48 26.14 8.94
CA TYR A 491 4.43 26.04 10.03
C TYR A 491 5.56 27.04 9.76
N TRP A 492 5.68 28.03 10.64
CA TRP A 492 6.69 29.07 10.54
C TRP A 492 8.08 28.51 10.85
N THR A 493 8.95 28.54 9.85
CA THR A 493 10.30 27.97 9.94
C THR A 493 11.41 29.00 10.03
N ASP A 494 11.13 30.28 9.80
CA ASP A 494 12.14 31.34 9.87
C ASP A 494 12.45 31.68 11.33
N ILE A 495 13.65 31.32 11.76
CA ILE A 495 14.20 31.60 13.09
C ILE A 495 15.11 32.84 13.11
N THR A 496 15.37 33.44 11.95
CA THR A 496 16.18 34.67 11.80
C THR A 496 15.33 35.92 11.90
N THR A 497 14.07 35.84 11.45
CA THR A 497 13.08 36.91 11.57
C THR A 497 11.86 36.38 12.32
N LEU A 498 11.83 36.61 13.63
CA LEU A 498 10.76 36.12 14.49
C LEU A 498 9.50 37.02 14.38
N PRO A 499 8.28 36.47 14.46
CA PRO A 499 7.06 37.26 14.45
C PRO A 499 7.00 38.22 15.64
N ASN A 500 6.66 39.49 15.38
CA ASN A 500 6.52 40.51 16.44
C ASN A 500 5.32 40.27 17.37
N SER A 501 4.46 39.30 17.09
CA SER A 501 3.33 38.91 17.93
C SER A 501 2.93 37.46 17.65
N TRP A 502 2.40 36.78 18.66
CA TRP A 502 1.82 35.45 18.51
C TRP A 502 0.66 35.43 17.50
N ASN A 503 0.65 34.42 16.63
CA ASN A 503 -0.46 34.10 15.75
C ASN A 503 -0.56 32.58 15.57
N SER A 504 -1.67 31.98 15.97
CA SER A 504 -1.86 30.53 15.87
C SER A 504 -1.83 30.01 14.42
N SER A 505 -2.18 30.85 13.44
CA SER A 505 -2.09 30.51 12.01
C SER A 505 -0.66 30.28 11.52
N ASN A 506 0.35 30.74 12.26
CA ASN A 506 1.76 30.46 11.95
C ASN A 506 2.16 29.02 12.30
N PHE A 507 1.38 28.32 13.12
CA PHE A 507 1.69 26.97 13.63
C PHE A 507 0.49 26.03 13.51
N SER A 508 -0.40 26.26 12.54
CA SER A 508 -1.60 25.44 12.30
C SER A 508 -1.29 23.95 12.11
N LEU A 509 -0.09 23.60 11.65
CA LEU A 509 0.37 22.22 11.60
C LEU A 509 0.38 21.55 12.98
N CYS A 510 0.97 22.20 13.99
CA CYS A 510 1.04 21.69 15.36
C CYS A 510 -0.36 21.59 15.98
N PHE A 511 -1.20 22.58 15.71
CA PHE A 511 -2.59 22.63 16.18
C PHE A 511 -3.54 21.72 15.41
N SER A 512 -3.03 20.85 14.54
CA SER A 512 -3.78 19.69 14.06
C SER A 512 -3.83 18.57 15.10
N CYS A 513 -2.95 18.63 16.10
CA CYS A 513 -2.81 17.63 17.16
C CYS A 513 -2.84 18.23 18.57
N HIS A 514 -2.37 19.46 18.73
CA HIS A 514 -2.30 20.14 20.02
C HIS A 514 -3.41 21.18 20.20
N ASP A 515 -4.01 21.23 21.39
CA ASP A 515 -5.00 22.26 21.74
C ASP A 515 -4.29 23.55 22.16
N VAL A 516 -4.42 24.58 21.34
CA VAL A 516 -3.87 25.92 21.64
C VAL A 516 -4.51 26.54 22.87
N GLY A 517 -5.77 26.20 23.18
CA GLY A 517 -6.50 26.72 24.34
C GLY A 517 -5.95 26.22 25.67
N THR A 518 -5.33 25.04 25.70
CA THR A 518 -4.73 24.46 26.92
C THR A 518 -3.24 24.75 27.03
N LEU A 519 -2.58 25.21 25.96
CA LEU A 519 -1.17 25.63 25.98
C LEU A 519 -0.96 27.06 26.47
N LYS A 520 -1.99 27.89 26.37
CA LYS A 520 -1.95 29.33 26.65
C LYS A 520 -2.02 29.74 28.12
N PRO A 521 -2.87 29.13 28.96
CA PRO A 521 -3.01 29.55 30.36
C PRO A 521 -1.68 29.49 31.12
N ASP A 522 -1.52 30.37 32.10
CA ASP A 522 -0.32 30.41 32.95
C ASP A 522 -0.14 29.14 33.79
N ASP A 523 -1.26 28.59 34.26
CA ASP A 523 -1.39 27.31 34.95
C ASP A 523 -1.58 26.12 33.98
N ALA A 524 -1.31 26.31 32.69
CA ALA A 524 -1.35 25.23 31.72
C ALA A 524 -0.43 24.12 32.21
N GLY A 525 -1.01 22.99 32.65
CA GLY A 525 -0.32 21.76 33.07
C GLY A 525 0.47 21.18 31.90
N SER A 526 1.56 21.85 31.53
CA SER A 526 2.46 21.53 30.46
C SER A 526 3.72 20.93 31.05
N ASN A 527 4.51 20.25 30.22
CA ASN A 527 5.83 19.79 30.65
C ASN A 527 6.85 20.93 30.83
N PHE A 528 6.44 22.18 30.62
CA PHE A 528 7.22 23.40 30.85
C PHE A 528 6.57 24.31 31.90
N TRP A 529 5.68 23.76 32.73
CA TRP A 529 5.09 24.43 33.88
C TRP A 529 5.97 24.23 35.13
N SER A 530 6.13 25.29 35.93
CA SER A 530 7.07 25.37 37.03
C SER A 530 6.55 24.88 38.38
N GLY A 531 5.22 24.75 38.53
CA GLY A 531 4.57 24.32 39.78
C GLY A 531 4.49 25.38 40.88
N ASN A 532 5.10 26.56 40.69
CA ASN A 532 5.26 27.53 41.77
C ASN A 532 4.32 28.72 41.63
N ASP A 533 3.17 28.70 42.33
CA ASP A 533 2.19 29.80 42.42
C ASP A 533 2.73 31.15 42.98
N GLN A 534 4.05 31.28 43.17
CA GLN A 534 4.72 32.42 43.81
C GLN A 534 5.44 33.35 42.82
N SER A 535 5.52 32.99 41.54
CA SER A 535 6.18 33.78 40.49
C SER A 535 5.17 34.57 39.68
N ASP A 536 5.02 35.87 39.95
CA ASP A 536 4.61 36.97 39.05
C ASP A 536 3.71 36.71 37.79
N GLY A 537 2.86 35.68 37.80
CA GLY A 537 2.01 35.21 36.70
C GLY A 537 2.76 34.62 35.49
N LYS A 538 3.87 33.87 35.68
CA LYS A 538 4.70 33.33 34.58
C LYS A 538 5.22 31.92 34.81
N ASP A 539 4.35 31.02 35.25
CA ASP A 539 4.70 29.68 35.65
C ASP A 539 4.81 28.69 34.48
N SER A 540 4.32 29.06 33.29
CA SER A 540 4.42 28.27 32.06
C SER A 540 5.26 28.96 30.99
N LEU A 541 6.33 28.31 30.51
CA LEU A 541 7.12 28.87 29.39
C LEU A 541 6.28 29.00 28.10
N HIS A 542 5.26 28.17 27.92
CA HIS A 542 4.32 28.36 26.82
C HIS A 542 3.48 29.63 27.01
N HIS A 543 2.94 29.88 28.21
CA HIS A 543 2.21 31.12 28.52
C HIS A 543 3.06 32.36 28.21
N VAL A 544 4.31 32.37 28.71
CA VAL A 544 5.25 33.48 28.50
C VAL A 544 5.43 33.82 27.01
N HIS A 545 5.56 32.81 26.14
CA HIS A 545 5.85 33.03 24.71
C HIS A 545 4.60 33.14 23.83
N LEU A 546 3.44 32.70 24.30
CA LEU A 546 2.18 32.72 23.55
C LEU A 546 1.28 33.92 23.91
N GLU A 547 1.39 34.46 25.12
CA GLU A 547 0.56 35.57 25.61
C GLU A 547 1.37 36.78 26.10
N ASP A 548 2.49 36.52 26.77
CA ASP A 548 3.12 37.49 27.68
C ASP A 548 4.35 38.21 27.10
N ARG A 549 4.90 37.69 26.00
CA ARG A 549 6.08 38.21 25.30
C ARG A 549 5.87 38.19 23.79
N THR A 550 6.63 39.03 23.10
CA THR A 550 6.71 39.11 21.63
C THR A 550 7.99 38.43 21.14
N GLU A 551 8.07 38.07 19.85
CA GLU A 551 9.27 37.46 19.22
C GLU A 551 9.51 35.97 19.51
N ALA A 552 8.48 35.15 19.70
CA ALA A 552 8.64 33.72 19.93
C ALA A 552 8.06 32.85 18.81
N ALA A 553 8.78 31.80 18.41
CA ALA A 553 8.29 30.79 17.49
C ALA A 553 8.52 29.39 18.06
N CYS A 554 7.59 28.45 17.88
CA CYS A 554 7.73 27.09 18.39
C CYS A 554 9.05 26.43 17.95
N LYS A 555 9.51 26.73 16.72
CA LYS A 555 10.77 26.20 16.16
C LYS A 555 12.02 26.60 16.97
N VAL A 556 11.96 27.64 17.80
CA VAL A 556 13.08 28.06 18.66
C VAL A 556 13.42 27.00 19.72
N CYS A 557 12.41 26.30 20.24
CA CYS A 557 12.54 25.23 21.24
C CYS A 557 12.14 23.83 20.72
N HIS A 558 11.63 23.76 19.50
CA HIS A 558 11.24 22.54 18.78
C HIS A 558 11.84 22.58 17.37
N TYR A 559 13.17 22.64 17.27
CA TYR A 559 13.86 22.95 16.02
C TYR A 559 13.80 21.81 14.99
N ASN A 560 14.38 20.65 15.30
CA ASN A 560 14.08 19.40 14.61
C ASN A 560 12.88 18.77 15.29
N ILE A 561 11.69 19.02 14.75
CA ILE A 561 10.44 18.57 15.37
C ILE A 561 10.34 17.05 15.49
N HIS A 562 11.07 16.26 14.70
CA HIS A 562 10.89 14.80 14.70
C HIS A 562 11.40 14.14 15.97
N SER A 563 12.55 14.57 16.48
CA SER A 563 13.14 14.04 17.72
C SER A 563 14.30 14.86 18.25
N ASN A 564 14.77 14.48 19.43
CA ASN A 564 15.97 15.03 20.04
C ASN A 564 17.29 14.44 19.51
N GLN A 565 17.23 13.69 18.41
CA GLN A 565 18.41 13.31 17.64
C GLN A 565 18.67 14.33 16.54
N ASP A 566 19.91 14.32 16.02
CA ASP A 566 20.37 15.28 15.00
C ASP A 566 20.07 16.74 15.40
N ALA A 567 20.25 17.03 16.69
CA ALA A 567 20.09 18.34 17.30
C ALA A 567 21.44 19.08 17.30
N PRO A 568 21.79 19.87 16.27
CA PRO A 568 23.14 20.39 16.09
C PRO A 568 23.56 21.43 17.14
N ASN A 569 22.60 22.01 17.87
CA ASN A 569 22.83 23.12 18.80
C ASN A 569 22.25 22.85 20.19
N THR A 570 22.27 21.60 20.65
CA THR A 570 21.69 21.25 21.96
C THR A 570 22.52 20.21 22.66
N GLN A 571 22.76 20.43 23.95
CA GLN A 571 23.30 19.40 24.84
C GLN A 571 22.31 19.06 25.95
N TYR A 572 22.24 17.79 26.32
CA TYR A 572 21.44 17.29 27.43
C TYR A 572 22.36 16.88 28.57
N ARG A 573 22.07 17.35 29.78
CA ARG A 573 22.87 17.01 30.98
C ARG A 573 22.03 16.18 31.95
N ILE A 574 22.46 14.96 32.22
CA ILE A 574 21.81 14.06 33.18
C ILE A 574 22.62 14.07 34.48
N VAL A 575 22.00 14.52 35.57
CA VAL A 575 22.72 14.84 36.83
C VAL A 575 22.96 13.62 37.72
N ASN A 576 22.16 12.55 37.59
CA ASN A 576 22.24 11.36 38.45
C ASN A 576 21.86 10.07 37.71
N GLY A 577 22.19 8.92 38.31
CA GLY A 577 21.79 7.60 37.83
C GLY A 577 22.76 6.96 36.83
N PRO A 578 22.42 5.77 36.29
CA PRO A 578 23.31 4.99 35.42
C PRO A 578 23.62 5.68 34.09
N TYR A 579 22.82 6.68 33.70
CA TYR A 579 22.98 7.46 32.48
C TYR A 579 23.48 8.89 32.77
N ALA A 580 24.06 9.15 33.94
CA ALA A 580 24.62 10.45 34.28
C ALA A 580 25.74 10.83 33.29
N GLY A 581 25.66 12.04 32.74
CA GLY A 581 26.56 12.46 31.66
C GLY A 581 26.06 13.67 30.90
N THR A 582 26.88 14.12 29.94
CA THR A 582 26.48 15.14 28.97
C THR A 582 26.38 14.48 27.60
N TYR A 583 25.25 14.70 26.93
CA TYR A 583 24.94 14.22 25.60
C TYR A 583 24.87 15.44 24.68
N ASP A 584 25.90 15.66 23.88
CA ASP A 584 26.00 16.78 22.96
C ASP A 584 25.75 16.32 21.50
N PRO A 585 25.75 17.24 20.50
CA PRO A 585 25.48 16.90 19.11
C PRO A 585 26.41 15.82 18.53
N SER A 586 27.62 15.64 19.07
CA SER A 586 28.57 14.60 18.63
C SER A 586 28.27 13.22 19.20
N THR A 587 27.62 13.16 20.36
CA THR A 587 27.22 11.92 21.03
C THR A 587 25.77 11.52 20.75
N GLY A 588 24.98 12.43 20.17
CA GLY A 588 23.53 12.28 19.99
C GLY A 588 22.73 12.61 21.26
N GLY A 589 21.42 12.37 21.22
CA GLY A 589 20.51 12.56 22.34
C GLY A 589 20.56 11.44 23.39
N PRO A 590 20.02 11.66 24.61
CA PRO A 590 19.98 10.65 25.66
C PRO A 590 19.19 9.38 25.27
N PRO A 591 19.43 8.22 25.91
CA PRO A 591 18.72 6.99 25.62
C PRO A 591 17.25 7.02 26.14
N LYS A 592 16.39 6.13 25.63
CA LYS A 592 14.93 6.13 25.90
C LYS A 592 14.51 6.14 27.37
N GLU A 593 15.36 5.64 28.27
CA GLU A 593 15.08 5.55 29.70
C GLU A 593 15.05 6.93 30.36
N ILE A 594 15.51 7.97 29.66
CA ILE A 594 15.55 9.34 30.15
C ILE A 594 14.37 10.14 29.60
N PRO A 595 13.43 10.60 30.45
CA PRO A 595 12.31 11.45 30.03
C PRO A 595 12.77 12.90 29.86
N THR A 596 13.53 13.19 28.81
CA THR A 596 14.02 14.55 28.52
C THR A 596 12.88 15.52 28.26
N ARG A 597 11.84 15.04 27.54
CA ARG A 597 10.56 15.72 27.21
C ARG A 597 10.67 17.03 26.42
N MET A 598 11.90 17.49 26.20
CA MET A 598 12.28 18.54 25.28
C MET A 598 12.96 17.92 24.06
N ILE A 599 12.61 18.46 22.89
CA ILE A 599 13.09 17.96 21.61
C ILE A 599 14.45 18.56 21.26
N ASN A 600 14.61 19.85 20.93
CA ASN A 600 15.92 20.51 20.80
C ASN A 600 15.78 22.03 20.57
N PHE A 601 16.86 22.76 20.82
CA PHE A 601 16.95 24.20 20.59
C PHE A 601 17.41 24.54 19.16
N ALA A 602 16.92 25.67 18.66
CA ALA A 602 17.35 26.23 17.39
C ALA A 602 18.78 26.80 17.45
N PRO A 603 19.48 26.93 16.30
CA PRO A 603 20.84 27.48 16.20
C PRO A 603 21.03 28.90 16.73
N ASN A 604 19.96 29.70 16.79
CA ASN A 604 20.01 31.08 17.30
C ASN A 604 19.99 31.16 18.84
N ILE A 605 19.85 30.03 19.54
CA ILE A 605 19.97 29.97 21.01
C ILE A 605 21.44 29.84 21.41
N GLU A 606 21.88 30.69 22.34
CA GLU A 606 23.26 30.77 22.77
C GLU A 606 23.53 29.95 24.04
N ALA A 607 24.72 29.35 24.12
CA ALA A 607 25.18 28.66 25.31
C ALA A 607 25.57 29.66 26.41
N THR A 608 25.39 29.28 27.69
CA THR A 608 25.77 30.12 28.84
C THR A 608 26.69 29.39 29.81
N GLY A 609 27.40 30.14 30.65
CA GLY A 609 28.25 29.57 31.71
C GLY A 609 29.43 28.74 31.21
N GLY A 610 30.03 29.10 30.06
CA GLY A 610 31.20 28.43 29.49
C GLY A 610 30.91 27.08 28.80
N ARG A 611 29.64 26.78 28.50
CA ARG A 611 29.22 25.58 27.77
C ARG A 611 29.42 25.75 26.27
N ASN A 612 29.60 24.62 25.57
CA ASN A 612 29.72 24.60 24.12
C ASN A 612 28.37 24.76 23.42
N TYR A 613 27.29 24.27 24.05
CA TYR A 613 25.94 24.32 23.50
C TYR A 613 24.92 24.74 24.57
N PRO A 614 23.77 25.32 24.17
CA PRO A 614 22.61 25.48 25.04
C PRO A 614 22.24 24.16 25.72
N GLN A 615 22.05 24.19 27.04
CA GLN A 615 21.90 22.96 27.82
C GLN A 615 20.50 22.81 28.38
N TRP A 616 19.94 21.62 28.16
CA TRP A 616 18.80 21.09 28.89
C TRP A 616 19.26 20.09 29.93
N GLN A 617 19.11 20.42 31.20
CA GLN A 617 19.52 19.54 32.30
C GLN A 617 18.31 18.82 32.88
N PHE A 618 18.48 17.54 33.21
CA PHE A 618 17.51 16.75 33.95
C PHE A 618 18.17 16.03 35.13
N ASN A 619 17.63 16.27 36.32
CA ASN A 619 17.99 15.54 37.52
C ASN A 619 17.03 14.36 37.69
N THR A 620 17.51 13.15 37.42
CA THR A 620 16.71 11.92 37.51
C THR A 620 16.26 11.58 38.93
N SER A 621 16.91 12.12 39.96
CA SER A 621 16.55 11.89 41.37
C SER A 621 15.47 12.84 41.86
N THR A 622 15.59 14.14 41.56
CA THR A 622 14.62 15.16 42.01
C THR A 622 13.56 15.48 40.96
N LYS A 623 13.69 14.96 39.74
CA LYS A 623 12.89 15.30 38.55
C LYS A 623 13.02 16.75 38.08
N GLN A 624 13.89 17.54 38.73
CA GLN A 624 14.16 18.91 38.37
C GLN A 624 14.75 19.03 36.97
N ARG A 625 14.26 20.01 36.23
CA ARG A 625 14.76 20.40 34.92
C ARG A 625 15.39 21.78 35.01
N THR A 626 16.45 22.02 34.25
CA THR A 626 17.12 23.32 34.24
C THR A 626 17.52 23.71 32.82
N CYS A 627 17.06 24.88 32.37
CA CYS A 627 17.56 25.52 31.15
C CYS A 627 18.81 26.31 31.48
N ASN A 628 19.91 26.08 30.77
CA ASN A 628 21.10 26.93 30.81
C ASN A 628 21.40 27.42 29.39
N LEU A 629 20.83 28.57 29.06
CA LEU A 629 20.84 29.13 27.71
C LEU A 629 20.70 30.66 27.74
N ARG A 630 20.96 31.31 26.61
CA ARG A 630 20.71 32.75 26.41
C ARG A 630 19.84 32.95 25.17
N CYS A 631 18.79 33.75 25.34
CA CYS A 631 17.78 34.04 24.32
C CYS A 631 17.33 35.51 24.47
N HIS A 632 17.08 36.21 23.35
CA HIS A 632 16.73 37.65 23.33
C HIS A 632 17.67 38.55 24.14
N GLY A 633 18.94 38.16 24.25
CA GLY A 633 19.95 38.88 25.04
C GLY A 633 19.95 38.54 26.54
N GLU A 634 18.95 37.81 27.03
CA GLU A 634 18.76 37.45 28.43
C GLU A 634 19.30 36.05 28.73
N THR A 635 19.92 35.89 29.90
CA THR A 635 20.44 34.59 30.36
C THR A 635 19.40 33.88 31.20
N MET A 636 19.02 32.67 30.79
CA MET A 636 18.14 31.79 31.55
C MET A 636 18.96 30.72 32.27
N ALA A 637 18.78 30.64 33.58
CA ALA A 637 19.37 29.64 34.46
C ALA A 637 18.32 29.15 35.48
N GLU A 638 17.08 28.98 35.01
CA GLU A 638 15.94 28.64 35.86
C GLU A 638 15.77 27.13 35.96
N SER A 639 15.53 26.68 37.18
CA SER A 639 15.14 25.31 37.49
C SER A 639 13.64 25.25 37.71
N TYR A 640 13.03 24.18 37.24
CA TYR A 640 11.60 23.96 37.43
C TYR A 640 11.32 22.48 37.73
N GLU A 641 10.31 22.21 38.55
CA GLU A 641 9.91 20.88 39.01
C GLU A 641 8.41 20.72 38.76
N PRO A 642 7.98 19.90 37.79
CA PRO A 642 6.54 19.68 37.57
C PRO A 642 5.93 18.95 38.76
N ASP A 643 4.95 19.55 39.43
CA ASP A 643 4.33 18.98 40.63
C ASP A 643 3.55 17.68 40.39
N TRP A 644 3.02 17.48 39.18
CA TRP A 644 2.21 16.31 38.83
C TRP A 644 2.27 15.95 37.34
N GLY A 645 1.91 14.69 37.04
CA GLY A 645 1.70 14.21 35.67
C GLY A 645 2.95 13.81 34.89
N ASP A 646 4.16 14.17 35.28
CA ASP A 646 5.36 14.06 34.42
C ASP A 646 5.95 12.62 34.26
N LEU A 647 5.64 11.70 35.18
CA LEU A 647 6.05 10.29 35.12
C LEU A 647 4.87 9.36 35.47
N PRO A 648 4.48 8.41 34.61
CA PRO A 648 3.79 7.21 35.06
C PRO A 648 4.72 6.42 36.01
N GLU A 649 4.17 5.75 37.02
CA GLU A 649 4.94 4.79 37.85
C GLU A 649 5.63 3.71 36.99
N GLU A 650 5.08 3.40 35.82
CA GLU A 650 5.58 2.43 34.85
C GLU A 650 6.91 2.83 34.17
N ASP A 651 7.20 4.13 34.05
CA ASP A 651 8.47 4.63 33.51
C ASP A 651 9.58 4.65 34.59
N GLN A 652 9.24 4.34 35.86
CA GLN A 652 10.19 4.33 36.97
C GLN A 652 10.96 3.01 37.14
N ASN A 653 10.55 1.95 36.44
CA ASN A 653 11.26 0.68 36.38
C ASN A 653 11.04 0.03 34.99
N PRO A 654 11.89 0.35 33.99
CA PRO A 654 11.92 -0.46 32.78
C PRO A 654 12.36 -1.88 33.13
N PRO A 655 11.82 -2.93 32.47
CA PRO A 655 12.24 -4.31 32.68
C PRO A 655 13.73 -4.54 32.40
#